data_AF-A0A966VYJ5-F1
#
_entry.id   AF-A0A966VYJ5-F1
#
_cell.length_a   1.000
_cell.length_b   1.000
_cell.length_c   1.000
_cell.angle_alpha   90.00
_cell.angle_beta   90.00
_cell.angle_gamma   90.00
#
_symmetry.space_group_name_H-M   'P 1'
#
loop_
_entity.id
_entity.type
_entity.pdbx_description
1 polymer ?
#
loop_
_entity_poly.entity_id
_entity_poly.type
_entity_poly.pdbx_seq_one_letter_code
_entity_poly.pdbx_strand_id
1 'polypeptide(L)'
;MKRLFLLLAGWLLLSGARAAVPLAKDDLVLFYGGGMVERLLESGHFEAHLHLAQPDLRLRVRSLAWTGDEVGHRLRPEGYVEHLKSLLAKWPANVVVLGYGMNESFAGRAGLAAFRTQYEAFLREVARLHPQAKLVLLSPVAVQPDGPRNADLVLYSEAIADLARSRGALFVDLFTASRVASEKSAAPLTTQGIHLTDAGCQEVGRIIARALVGEPAAARVPTWRVDDVAQAAAQKARAVADIVRPKNGVVYYGVRKRPEEYAAEMPRYHQLIEQADQILHDLVSKPSAHFADFPAPSLPPLPEGQSKPDRFGGGVVKAPAEQQKEFKIADGYSLNLFASEVDFPDLKSPVQMAFDARGRLWVVTMPSFPHTVPGAPPRDKILILEDTNRDGKADKCTVFAEGFDALDGVAFHERGVIVSAQPRLLLLRDRDGDGRADSQMELLRGVDVTDSHHGGMVATDPLGHVLFCDGVFHRSQFETPFGVVRGIDSTTYRLDPVTGRVTAEWQSMTPNPWKISFDRYGNIFQRYGGGHVLEGLPLTWTPLGAYHTYGHGTVVNYGKGSALSVISSPNFPAEYQQGVASATLLGNYFVSLSKARSDDGPIIGTDRLDLVTSTNAAFRPVDCEFGFDGALYISDFSSRIIGHAQHPMRDPQWNHEKGRIWRVVHNGKPVVTDWPDIEGATVPQSLALLAHPQNLVRHHARIRLRGLGGAVVPALDAWTAALDRTQSSFGQSALEGLWVLHGHGEVRPTLLGELLHSADPLLRVAAVQLIRFQAERLPEALAWLTSAAQDPHPRVRMAVVSVVAHLRQRQPQFETALAKLNTTTPPVQQMLADLKLGTKPLKGRSVPVLEVAPETKVNQWLFLGESSVTEPGAVPTSTDPKKAKAPPVKARTYRTFVESEAAQTALLSVKHGFLDISANGVQLLTADSQWSSEQQVQVELQRGLNNIEIVFRRAKAAMPPVFLYDPLGQPLAGARLATDEAGLKNFAAAWDKAHAADANALRVQAVPNLMQFAPRELRAKPGQPVRLIFENPDLMQHNFVLVAAGADDEVGRLADEMATRLDALAKHYLPDSKKILHATPLVNPNGRAELNFTAPMQPGRYPYLCTFPGHWRIMRGVLLVAESVDEFLAKNPETAPKLTEWKLADLADDLKRVGTHRNFARGQQTFTALA
;
A
#
# COMPACT_ATOMS: atom_id res chain seq x y z
N MET A 1 -7.55 32.88 -37.30
CA MET A 1 -6.67 31.91 -36.60
C MET A 1 -7.05 30.44 -36.78
N LYS A 2 -8.33 30.03 -36.85
CA LYS A 2 -8.73 28.61 -37.06
C LYS A 2 -8.39 27.99 -38.44
N ARG A 3 -8.18 28.78 -39.50
CA ARG A 3 -7.81 28.27 -40.84
C ARG A 3 -6.30 28.18 -41.09
N LEU A 4 -5.46 28.81 -40.26
CA LEU A 4 -4.00 28.76 -40.40
C LEU A 4 -3.39 27.53 -39.69
N PHE A 5 -4.10 26.95 -38.72
CA PHE A 5 -3.74 25.68 -38.06
C PHE A 5 -4.00 24.44 -38.93
N LEU A 6 -5.01 24.50 -39.81
CA LEU A 6 -5.33 23.40 -40.73
C LEU A 6 -4.33 23.25 -41.89
N LEU A 7 -3.63 24.32 -42.26
CA LEU A 7 -2.61 24.30 -43.33
C LEU A 7 -1.23 23.86 -42.84
N LEU A 8 -0.93 23.99 -41.54
CA LEU A 8 0.29 23.42 -40.92
C LEU A 8 0.12 21.94 -40.54
N ALA A 9 -1.10 21.45 -40.39
CA ALA A 9 -1.39 20.02 -40.21
C ALA A 9 -1.16 19.20 -41.50
N GLY A 10 -1.29 19.82 -42.68
CA GLY A 10 -1.08 19.16 -43.97
C GLY A 10 0.38 18.95 -44.38
N TRP A 11 1.32 19.71 -43.81
CA TRP A 11 2.75 19.65 -44.17
C TRP A 11 3.62 18.76 -43.28
N LEU A 12 3.08 18.32 -42.13
CA LEU A 12 3.70 17.27 -41.29
C LEU A 12 3.23 15.84 -41.65
N LEU A 13 2.29 15.71 -42.58
CA LEU A 13 1.83 14.43 -43.13
C LEU A 13 2.58 14.02 -44.42
N LEU A 14 3.56 14.80 -44.87
CA LEU A 14 4.33 14.56 -46.11
C LEU A 14 5.83 14.28 -45.90
N SER A 15 6.28 13.97 -44.68
CA SER A 15 7.58 13.32 -44.43
C SER A 15 7.48 11.78 -44.50
N GLY A 16 6.60 11.26 -45.36
CA GLY A 16 6.28 9.83 -45.54
C GLY A 16 7.39 8.96 -46.13
N ALA A 17 8.67 9.27 -45.90
CA ALA A 17 9.79 8.48 -46.45
C ALA A 17 11.04 8.46 -45.54
N ARG A 18 10.89 8.20 -44.23
CA ARG A 18 11.90 7.50 -43.38
C ARG A 18 11.48 7.49 -41.91
N ALA A 19 10.87 6.41 -41.47
CA ALA A 19 10.98 5.94 -40.09
C ALA A 19 10.53 4.48 -40.07
N ALA A 20 11.44 3.60 -40.48
CA ALA A 20 11.40 2.19 -40.12
C ALA A 20 12.70 1.92 -39.36
N VAL A 21 12.63 1.14 -38.29
CA VAL A 21 13.83 0.61 -37.66
C VAL A 21 14.35 -0.49 -38.60
N PRO A 22 15.64 -0.51 -38.97
CA PRO A 22 16.17 -1.60 -39.77
C PRO A 22 16.14 -2.88 -38.93
N LEU A 23 15.13 -3.72 -39.16
CA LEU A 23 14.97 -5.02 -38.52
C LEU A 23 15.63 -6.10 -39.39
N ALA A 24 16.34 -7.01 -38.73
CA ALA A 24 16.94 -8.18 -39.34
C ALA A 24 16.26 -9.46 -38.86
N LYS A 25 16.57 -10.57 -39.54
CA LYS A 25 16.07 -11.88 -39.15
C LYS A 25 16.58 -12.26 -37.76
N ASP A 26 15.70 -12.80 -36.93
CA ASP A 26 15.92 -13.26 -35.56
C ASP A 26 16.28 -12.15 -34.53
N ASP A 27 16.12 -10.88 -34.92
CA ASP A 27 16.30 -9.72 -34.05
C ASP A 27 15.42 -9.81 -32.80
N LEU A 28 15.98 -9.43 -31.66
CA LEU A 28 15.27 -9.32 -30.39
C LEU A 28 14.84 -7.87 -30.13
N VAL A 29 13.54 -7.67 -29.92
CA VAL A 29 12.93 -6.41 -29.50
C VAL A 29 12.60 -6.49 -28.01
N LEU A 30 13.27 -5.67 -27.20
CA LEU A 30 13.11 -5.66 -25.74
C LEU A 30 12.37 -4.40 -25.28
N PHE A 31 11.28 -4.59 -24.54
CA PHE A 31 10.49 -3.50 -23.99
C PHE A 31 10.83 -3.18 -22.53
N TYR A 32 10.84 -1.90 -22.19
CA TYR A 32 10.84 -1.36 -20.83
C TYR A 32 9.66 -0.39 -20.66
N GLY A 33 9.04 -0.37 -19.47
CA GLY A 33 7.95 0.54 -19.17
C GLY A 33 7.09 0.11 -18.00
N GLY A 34 5.93 0.76 -17.86
CA GLY A 34 4.91 0.45 -16.85
C GLY A 34 3.74 -0.39 -17.38
N GLY A 35 2.57 -0.22 -16.76
CA GLY A 35 1.36 -1.02 -17.03
C GLY A 35 0.83 -0.90 -18.47
N MET A 36 1.06 0.24 -19.15
CA MET A 36 0.71 0.39 -20.57
C MET A 36 1.46 -0.63 -21.45
N VAL A 37 2.76 -0.83 -21.22
CA VAL A 37 3.57 -1.78 -22.01
C VAL A 37 3.14 -3.22 -21.73
N GLU A 38 2.84 -3.56 -20.47
CA GLU A 38 2.32 -4.89 -20.14
C GLU A 38 1.02 -5.18 -20.89
N ARG A 39 0.02 -4.28 -20.79
CA ARG A 39 -1.28 -4.44 -21.46
C ARG A 39 -1.13 -4.54 -22.98
N LEU A 40 -0.26 -3.71 -23.56
CA LEU A 40 0.04 -3.71 -24.98
C LEU A 40 0.53 -5.08 -25.45
N LEU A 41 1.53 -5.64 -24.77
CA LEU A 41 2.13 -6.91 -25.18
C LEU A 41 1.23 -8.11 -24.87
N GLU A 42 0.52 -8.08 -23.74
CA GLU A 42 -0.43 -9.12 -23.37
C GLU A 42 -1.65 -9.21 -24.29
N SER A 43 -2.03 -8.10 -24.95
CA SER A 43 -3.06 -8.15 -26.00
C SER A 43 -2.61 -8.94 -27.23
N GLY A 44 -1.30 -9.00 -27.49
CA GLY A 44 -0.71 -9.62 -28.67
C GLY A 44 -0.88 -8.84 -29.98
N HIS A 45 -1.79 -7.86 -30.07
CA HIS A 45 -2.10 -7.15 -31.32
C HIS A 45 -0.91 -6.37 -31.90
N PHE A 46 -0.11 -5.73 -31.05
CA PHE A 46 1.15 -5.08 -31.50
C PHE A 46 2.04 -6.07 -32.24
N GLU A 47 2.29 -7.23 -31.62
CA GLU A 47 3.21 -8.22 -32.15
C GLU A 47 2.63 -8.95 -33.36
N ALA A 48 1.32 -9.18 -33.39
CA ALA A 48 0.63 -9.69 -34.57
C ALA A 48 0.83 -8.78 -35.79
N HIS A 49 0.64 -7.47 -35.64
CA HIS A 49 0.92 -6.50 -36.70
C HIS A 49 2.39 -6.50 -37.12
N LEU A 50 3.30 -6.59 -36.15
CA LEU A 50 4.75 -6.62 -36.41
C LEU A 50 5.15 -7.84 -37.25
N HIS A 51 4.74 -9.04 -36.85
CA HIS A 51 5.10 -10.29 -37.56
C HIS A 51 4.40 -10.42 -38.90
N LEU A 52 3.11 -10.08 -38.98
CA LEU A 52 2.37 -10.18 -40.24
C LEU A 52 2.88 -9.19 -41.30
N ALA A 53 3.46 -8.06 -40.89
CA ALA A 53 4.09 -7.12 -41.82
C ALA A 53 5.40 -7.65 -42.39
N GLN A 54 6.13 -8.49 -41.64
CA GLN A 54 7.46 -9.00 -41.99
C GLN A 54 7.64 -10.47 -41.56
N PRO A 55 6.90 -11.41 -42.17
CA PRO A 55 6.78 -12.79 -41.70
C PRO A 55 8.11 -13.57 -41.73
N ASP A 56 9.02 -13.21 -42.64
CA ASP A 56 10.29 -13.92 -42.84
C ASP A 56 11.36 -13.58 -41.78
N LEU A 57 11.14 -12.52 -40.99
CA LEU A 57 12.13 -12.05 -40.02
C LEU A 57 12.14 -12.83 -38.71
N ARG A 58 11.09 -13.60 -38.37
CA ARG A 58 11.08 -14.43 -37.15
C ARG A 58 11.53 -13.67 -35.88
N LEU A 59 11.03 -12.45 -35.71
CA LEU A 59 11.45 -11.54 -34.63
C LEU A 59 11.16 -12.16 -33.25
N ARG A 60 11.90 -11.76 -32.21
CA ARG A 60 11.63 -12.18 -30.83
C ARG A 60 11.30 -10.97 -29.98
N VAL A 61 10.07 -10.89 -29.47
CA VAL A 61 9.67 -9.79 -28.57
C VAL A 61 9.75 -10.26 -27.12
N ARG A 62 10.37 -9.45 -26.26
CA ARG A 62 10.50 -9.63 -24.81
C ARG A 62 10.15 -8.33 -24.08
N SER A 63 9.89 -8.43 -22.78
CA SER A 63 9.56 -7.27 -21.94
C SER A 63 10.17 -7.41 -20.56
N LEU A 64 10.63 -6.29 -20.01
CA LEU A 64 10.98 -6.10 -18.60
C LEU A 64 10.04 -5.09 -17.92
N ALA A 65 8.91 -4.77 -18.58
CA ALA A 65 7.93 -3.83 -18.04
C ALA A 65 7.31 -4.34 -16.73
N TRP A 66 7.05 -3.40 -15.82
CA TRP A 66 6.46 -3.68 -14.51
C TRP A 66 5.59 -2.49 -14.10
N THR A 67 4.32 -2.77 -13.80
CA THR A 67 3.30 -1.78 -13.39
C THR A 67 3.85 -0.85 -12.31
N GLY A 68 3.64 0.45 -12.48
CA GLY A 68 4.07 1.48 -11.54
C GLY A 68 5.53 1.90 -11.67
N ASP A 69 6.27 1.32 -12.62
CA ASP A 69 7.63 1.78 -12.91
C ASP A 69 7.65 3.21 -13.43
N GLU A 70 8.62 3.98 -12.92
CA GLU A 70 9.04 5.28 -13.40
C GLU A 70 10.54 5.20 -13.76
N VAL A 71 11.02 6.07 -14.66
CA VAL A 71 12.46 6.11 -15.04
C VAL A 71 13.39 6.37 -13.84
N GLY A 72 12.90 7.04 -12.80
CA GLY A 72 13.63 7.31 -11.56
C GLY A 72 13.17 6.50 -10.35
N HIS A 73 12.21 5.58 -10.50
CA HIS A 73 11.67 4.77 -9.40
C HIS A 73 11.13 3.43 -9.92
N ARG A 74 11.91 2.36 -9.73
CA ARG A 74 11.58 0.98 -10.10
C ARG A 74 11.75 0.10 -8.87
N LEU A 75 10.72 0.05 -8.04
CA LEU A 75 10.75 -0.69 -6.79
C LEU A 75 10.86 -2.20 -7.08
N ARG A 76 11.78 -2.90 -6.41
CA ARG A 76 12.02 -4.34 -6.61
C ARG A 76 12.17 -5.10 -5.30
N PRO A 77 11.79 -6.39 -5.27
CA PRO A 77 12.09 -7.27 -4.14
C PRO A 77 13.60 -7.44 -3.93
N GLU A 78 13.99 -7.73 -2.68
CA GLU A 78 15.39 -8.05 -2.32
C GLU A 78 15.91 -9.20 -3.18
N GLY A 79 17.13 -9.06 -3.72
CA GLY A 79 17.78 -10.05 -4.59
C GLY A 79 17.33 -10.09 -6.05
N TYR A 80 16.30 -9.34 -6.46
CA TYR A 80 15.79 -9.34 -7.85
C TYR A 80 16.86 -8.99 -8.90
N VAL A 81 17.84 -8.15 -8.54
CA VAL A 81 18.92 -7.71 -9.44
C VAL A 81 19.65 -8.89 -10.08
N GLU A 82 19.90 -9.98 -9.35
CA GLU A 82 20.59 -11.16 -9.89
C GLU A 82 19.74 -11.90 -10.94
N HIS A 83 18.43 -11.95 -10.72
CA HIS A 83 17.53 -12.51 -11.70
C HIS A 83 17.40 -11.61 -12.94
N LEU A 84 17.35 -10.29 -12.76
CA LEU A 84 17.35 -9.33 -13.88
C LEU A 84 18.61 -9.47 -14.75
N LYS A 85 19.79 -9.64 -14.16
CA LYS A 85 21.04 -9.93 -14.91
C LYS A 85 20.91 -11.18 -15.77
N SER A 86 20.36 -12.26 -15.21
CA SER A 86 20.14 -13.52 -15.92
C SER A 86 19.25 -13.33 -17.15
N LEU A 87 18.14 -12.59 -16.98
CA LEU A 87 17.24 -12.25 -18.10
C LEU A 87 17.94 -11.44 -19.17
N LEU A 88 18.67 -10.39 -18.80
CA LEU A 88 19.41 -9.54 -19.73
C LEU A 88 20.47 -10.33 -20.51
N ALA A 89 21.18 -11.24 -19.84
CA ALA A 89 22.16 -12.12 -20.49
C ALA A 89 21.50 -13.08 -21.51
N LYS A 90 20.26 -13.50 -21.27
CA LYS A 90 19.48 -14.33 -22.19
C LYS A 90 18.80 -13.53 -23.30
N TRP A 91 18.60 -12.23 -23.13
CA TRP A 91 17.87 -11.36 -24.05
C TRP A 91 18.74 -10.21 -24.57
N PRO A 92 19.80 -10.49 -25.34
CA PRO A 92 20.59 -9.45 -25.98
C PRO A 92 19.71 -8.74 -27.02
N ALA A 93 19.37 -7.47 -26.78
CA ALA A 93 18.43 -6.75 -27.61
C ALA A 93 19.10 -6.12 -28.84
N ASN A 94 18.44 -6.23 -29.99
CA ASN A 94 18.77 -5.51 -31.22
C ASN A 94 17.98 -4.19 -31.31
N VAL A 95 16.80 -4.16 -30.70
CA VAL A 95 15.94 -2.98 -30.58
C VAL A 95 15.46 -2.88 -29.14
N VAL A 96 15.57 -1.69 -28.55
CA VAL A 96 15.01 -1.39 -27.22
C VAL A 96 13.90 -0.37 -27.34
N VAL A 97 12.71 -0.72 -26.85
CA VAL A 97 11.51 0.13 -26.85
C VAL A 97 11.21 0.57 -25.42
N LEU A 98 11.08 1.88 -25.20
CA LEU A 98 10.87 2.47 -23.87
C LEU A 98 9.56 3.23 -23.81
N GLY A 99 8.65 2.82 -22.94
CA GLY A 99 7.34 3.47 -22.70
C GLY A 99 7.21 4.02 -21.29
N TYR A 100 7.61 5.29 -21.11
CA TYR A 100 7.58 6.03 -19.84
C TYR A 100 6.94 7.41 -20.01
N GLY A 101 6.71 8.12 -18.90
CA GLY A 101 6.22 9.51 -18.88
C GLY A 101 4.79 9.66 -18.33
N MET A 102 3.96 8.61 -18.38
CA MET A 102 2.60 8.66 -17.84
C MET A 102 2.63 8.83 -16.31
N ASN A 103 3.37 7.95 -15.62
CA ASN A 103 3.48 7.95 -14.16
C ASN A 103 4.21 9.21 -13.66
N GLU A 104 5.26 9.63 -14.35
CA GLU A 104 6.06 10.80 -13.98
C GLU A 104 5.28 12.10 -14.15
N SER A 105 4.35 12.17 -15.12
CA SER A 105 3.51 13.34 -15.35
C SER A 105 2.59 13.71 -14.17
N PHE A 106 2.41 12.83 -13.17
CA PHE A 106 1.70 13.18 -11.94
C PHE A 106 2.41 14.25 -11.11
N ALA A 107 3.72 14.46 -11.32
CA ALA A 107 4.46 15.58 -10.75
C ALA A 107 4.23 16.93 -11.48
N GLY A 108 3.43 16.94 -12.56
CA GLY A 108 3.14 18.11 -13.37
C GLY A 108 4.40 18.78 -13.94
N ARG A 109 4.31 20.07 -14.25
CA ARG A 109 5.45 20.87 -14.74
C ARG A 109 6.65 20.89 -13.78
N ALA A 110 6.42 20.84 -12.47
CA ALA A 110 7.48 20.89 -11.46
C ALA A 110 8.40 19.66 -11.54
N GLY A 111 7.88 18.49 -11.95
CA GLY A 111 8.67 17.26 -12.12
C GLY A 111 9.51 17.18 -13.39
N LEU A 112 9.29 18.06 -14.37
CA LEU A 112 9.84 17.90 -15.73
C LEU A 112 11.38 17.89 -15.77
N ALA A 113 12.03 18.74 -14.97
CA ALA A 113 13.49 18.79 -14.91
C ALA A 113 14.08 17.48 -14.36
N ALA A 114 13.50 16.97 -13.26
CA ALA A 114 13.92 15.71 -12.67
C ALA A 114 13.69 14.53 -13.63
N PHE A 115 12.56 14.52 -14.33
CA PHE A 115 12.25 13.51 -15.35
C PHE A 115 13.29 13.48 -16.46
N ARG A 116 13.66 14.63 -17.04
CA ARG A 116 14.69 14.71 -18.09
C ARG A 116 16.02 14.13 -17.62
N THR A 117 16.48 14.51 -16.42
CA THR A 117 17.73 14.01 -15.84
C THR A 117 17.68 12.50 -15.61
N GLN A 118 16.59 12.00 -15.02
CA GLN A 118 16.43 10.58 -14.71
C GLN A 118 16.32 9.72 -15.98
N TYR A 119 15.59 10.20 -16.99
CA TYR A 119 15.46 9.49 -18.26
C TYR A 119 16.80 9.48 -19.01
N GLU A 120 17.51 10.60 -19.07
CA GLU A 120 18.84 10.65 -19.69
C GLU A 120 19.84 9.68 -19.02
N ALA A 121 19.81 9.58 -17.68
CA ALA A 121 20.60 8.61 -16.94
C ALA A 121 20.20 7.17 -17.30
N PHE A 122 18.90 6.87 -17.37
CA PHE A 122 18.40 5.55 -17.75
C PHE A 122 18.74 5.19 -19.21
N LEU A 123 18.73 6.16 -20.14
CA LEU A 123 19.15 5.92 -21.52
C LEU A 123 20.64 5.57 -21.62
N ARG A 124 21.49 6.14 -20.76
CA ARG A 124 22.91 5.71 -20.65
C ARG A 124 23.03 4.28 -20.13
N GLU A 125 22.20 3.91 -19.16
CA GLU A 125 22.14 2.53 -18.66
C GLU A 125 21.75 1.58 -19.78
N VAL A 126 20.67 1.88 -20.49
CA VAL A 126 20.17 1.07 -21.61
C VAL A 126 21.23 0.95 -22.71
N ALA A 127 21.92 2.04 -23.06
CA ALA A 127 23.02 1.99 -24.03
C ALA A 127 24.21 1.14 -23.54
N ARG A 128 24.50 1.11 -22.24
CA ARG A 128 25.53 0.22 -21.68
C ARG A 128 25.11 -1.25 -21.75
N LEU A 129 23.85 -1.54 -21.45
CA LEU A 129 23.31 -2.90 -21.44
C LEU A 129 23.12 -3.46 -22.86
N HIS A 130 22.79 -2.58 -23.81
CA HIS A 130 22.48 -2.92 -25.19
C HIS A 130 23.24 -2.01 -26.17
N PRO A 131 24.59 -2.11 -26.24
CA PRO A 131 25.45 -1.13 -26.92
C PRO A 131 25.22 -0.97 -28.43
N GLN A 132 24.58 -1.94 -29.07
CA GLN A 132 24.29 -1.92 -30.50
C GLN A 132 22.79 -1.77 -30.81
N ALA A 133 21.95 -1.72 -29.77
CA ALA A 133 20.51 -1.70 -29.98
C ALA A 133 20.04 -0.35 -30.55
N LYS A 134 19.05 -0.42 -31.45
CA LYS A 134 18.31 0.76 -31.89
C LYS A 134 17.31 1.14 -30.82
N LEU A 135 17.30 2.43 -30.45
CA LEU A 135 16.39 2.94 -29.43
C LEU A 135 15.10 3.44 -30.06
N VAL A 136 13.97 3.11 -29.42
CA VAL A 136 12.63 3.60 -29.74
C VAL A 136 12.02 4.16 -28.47
N LEU A 137 11.68 5.44 -28.45
CA LEU A 137 11.02 6.09 -27.33
C LEU A 137 9.56 6.34 -27.66
N LEU A 138 8.67 5.82 -26.83
CA LEU A 138 7.23 6.01 -26.93
C LEU A 138 6.83 7.17 -26.01
N SER A 139 6.04 8.11 -26.52
CA SER A 139 5.35 9.05 -25.62
C SER A 139 4.25 8.32 -24.83
N PRO A 140 3.75 8.91 -23.73
CA PRO A 140 2.50 8.48 -23.12
C PRO A 140 1.32 8.54 -24.11
N VAL A 141 0.27 7.77 -23.85
CA VAL A 141 -1.04 7.93 -24.52
C VAL A 141 -1.84 9.08 -23.91
N ALA A 142 -2.79 9.63 -24.66
CA ALA A 142 -3.70 10.66 -24.15
C ALA A 142 -4.73 10.06 -23.17
N VAL A 143 -5.06 10.83 -22.13
CA VAL A 143 -6.09 10.49 -21.15
C VAL A 143 -7.48 10.78 -21.72
N GLN A 144 -8.44 9.90 -21.40
CA GLN A 144 -9.83 9.99 -21.85
C GLN A 144 -10.84 9.96 -20.68
N PRO A 145 -11.87 10.82 -20.67
CA PRO A 145 -12.11 11.90 -21.62
C PRO A 145 -11.02 12.98 -21.57
N ASP A 146 -10.94 13.80 -22.62
CA ASP A 146 -9.97 14.90 -22.69
C ASP A 146 -10.17 15.86 -21.51
N GLY A 147 -9.07 16.32 -20.92
CA GLY A 147 -9.10 17.09 -19.68
C GLY A 147 -7.74 17.69 -19.30
N PRO A 148 -7.67 18.42 -18.17
CA PRO A 148 -6.47 19.17 -17.77
C PRO A 148 -5.19 18.33 -17.71
N ARG A 149 -5.32 17.04 -17.41
CA ARG A 149 -4.22 16.06 -17.36
C ARG A 149 -3.42 15.98 -18.66
N ASN A 150 -4.08 16.15 -19.81
CA ASN A 150 -3.40 16.09 -21.10
C ASN A 150 -2.42 17.24 -21.32
N ALA A 151 -2.58 18.38 -20.61
CA ALA A 151 -1.61 19.47 -20.67
C ALA A 151 -0.25 19.09 -20.06
N ASP A 152 -0.24 18.31 -18.98
CA ASP A 152 0.99 17.76 -18.42
C ASP A 152 1.60 16.73 -19.37
N LEU A 153 0.80 15.81 -19.92
CA LEU A 153 1.28 14.76 -20.82
C LEU A 153 1.94 15.30 -22.10
N VAL A 154 1.47 16.44 -22.62
CA VAL A 154 2.15 17.15 -23.73
C VAL A 154 3.59 17.50 -23.35
N LEU A 155 3.82 18.09 -22.17
CA LEU A 155 5.16 18.50 -21.73
C LEU A 155 6.12 17.31 -21.62
N TYR A 156 5.63 16.18 -21.10
CA TYR A 156 6.43 14.96 -20.97
C TYR A 156 6.67 14.32 -22.34
N SER A 157 5.68 14.33 -23.24
CA SER A 157 5.83 13.83 -24.62
C SER A 157 6.87 14.65 -25.40
N GLU A 158 6.86 15.97 -25.28
CA GLU A 158 7.87 16.86 -25.88
C GLU A 158 9.27 16.58 -25.32
N ALA A 159 9.39 16.38 -24.00
CA ALA A 159 10.67 16.03 -23.39
C ALA A 159 11.23 14.70 -23.91
N ILE A 160 10.38 13.69 -24.12
CA ILE A 160 10.76 12.40 -24.70
C ILE A 160 11.18 12.58 -26.17
N ALA A 161 10.46 13.40 -26.94
CA ALA A 161 10.81 13.70 -28.32
C ALA A 161 12.20 14.36 -28.44
N ASP A 162 12.53 15.30 -27.54
CA ASP A 162 13.85 15.94 -27.48
C ASP A 162 14.96 14.94 -27.15
N LEU A 163 14.74 14.08 -26.15
CA LEU A 163 15.67 13.01 -25.77
C LEU A 163 15.88 12.00 -26.91
N ALA A 164 14.81 11.66 -27.63
CA ALA A 164 14.92 10.79 -28.79
C ALA A 164 15.80 11.43 -29.87
N ARG A 165 15.55 12.71 -30.17
CA ARG A 165 16.34 13.48 -31.16
C ARG A 165 17.81 13.56 -30.77
N SER A 166 18.12 13.83 -29.49
CA SER A 166 19.52 13.95 -29.02
C SER A 166 20.28 12.63 -29.06
N ARG A 167 19.57 11.50 -28.99
CA ARG A 167 20.14 10.14 -29.02
C ARG A 167 20.06 9.47 -30.40
N GLY A 168 19.49 10.12 -31.41
CA GLY A 168 19.21 9.50 -32.71
C GLY A 168 18.26 8.30 -32.62
N ALA A 169 17.39 8.28 -31.60
CA ALA A 169 16.36 7.27 -31.40
C ALA A 169 15.12 7.57 -32.25
N LEU A 170 14.34 6.52 -32.57
CA LEU A 170 13.02 6.71 -33.15
C LEU A 170 12.05 7.20 -32.06
N PHE A 171 11.33 8.28 -32.31
CA PHE A 171 10.25 8.74 -31.45
C PHE A 171 8.90 8.34 -32.03
N VAL A 172 8.02 7.77 -31.21
CA VAL A 172 6.63 7.46 -31.57
C VAL A 172 5.69 8.30 -30.71
N ASP A 173 5.02 9.27 -31.34
CA ASP A 173 4.05 10.16 -30.69
C ASP A 173 2.70 9.45 -30.48
N LEU A 174 2.62 8.64 -29.43
CA LEU A 174 1.39 7.98 -29.01
C LEU A 174 0.37 8.96 -28.43
N PHE A 175 0.79 10.10 -27.90
CA PHE A 175 -0.12 11.07 -27.29
C PHE A 175 -1.05 11.63 -28.37
N THR A 176 -0.46 12.22 -29.41
CA THR A 176 -1.21 12.79 -30.53
C THR A 176 -2.00 11.70 -31.26
N ALA A 177 -1.37 10.55 -31.53
CA ALA A 177 -2.00 9.48 -32.28
C ALA A 177 -3.21 8.86 -31.55
N SER A 178 -3.08 8.56 -30.25
CA SER A 178 -4.19 8.00 -29.45
C SER A 178 -5.31 9.00 -29.24
N ARG A 179 -5.01 10.31 -29.11
CA ARG A 179 -6.04 11.35 -29.04
C ARG A 179 -6.86 11.41 -30.34
N VAL A 180 -6.20 11.45 -31.49
CA VAL A 180 -6.89 11.45 -32.81
C VAL A 180 -7.67 10.16 -33.02
N ALA A 181 -7.14 9.02 -32.59
CA ALA A 181 -7.85 7.75 -32.69
C ALA A 181 -9.11 7.72 -31.80
N SER A 182 -9.04 8.29 -30.60
CA SER A 182 -10.18 8.35 -29.67
C SER A 182 -11.37 9.14 -30.23
N GLU A 183 -11.12 10.19 -31.01
CA GLU A 183 -12.17 10.97 -31.69
C GLU A 183 -12.96 10.15 -32.73
N LYS A 184 -12.35 9.09 -33.25
CA LYS A 184 -12.91 8.24 -34.31
C LYS A 184 -13.41 6.88 -33.79
N SER A 185 -13.03 6.50 -32.58
CA SER A 185 -13.36 5.21 -32.01
C SER A 185 -14.77 5.20 -31.45
N ALA A 186 -15.52 4.15 -31.74
CA ALA A 186 -16.84 3.91 -31.12
C ALA A 186 -16.72 3.46 -29.66
N ALA A 187 -15.57 2.88 -29.27
CA ALA A 187 -15.30 2.41 -27.92
C ALA A 187 -14.18 3.23 -27.25
N PRO A 188 -14.24 3.48 -25.93
CA PRO A 188 -13.13 4.11 -25.21
C PRO A 188 -11.83 3.31 -25.38
N LEU A 189 -10.73 4.00 -25.69
CA LEU A 189 -9.42 3.36 -25.81
C LEU A 189 -8.76 3.17 -24.43
N THR A 190 -9.25 3.85 -23.41
CA THR A 190 -8.81 3.66 -22.03
C THR A 190 -9.97 3.44 -21.08
N THR A 191 -9.71 2.69 -20.01
CA THR A 191 -10.56 2.60 -18.83
C THR A 191 -9.96 3.44 -17.71
N GLN A 192 -10.83 4.14 -16.97
CA GLN A 192 -10.44 5.14 -15.95
C GLN A 192 -9.47 6.22 -16.49
N GLY A 193 -9.45 6.40 -17.81
CA GLY A 193 -8.67 7.39 -18.52
C GLY A 193 -7.21 7.05 -18.81
N ILE A 194 -6.55 6.19 -18.03
CA ILE A 194 -5.10 5.92 -18.21
C ILE A 194 -4.76 4.50 -18.68
N HIS A 195 -5.62 3.50 -18.42
CA HIS A 195 -5.31 2.10 -18.71
C HIS A 195 -5.89 1.70 -20.06
N LEU A 196 -5.09 1.13 -20.96
CA LEU A 196 -5.59 0.68 -22.27
C LEU A 196 -6.69 -0.39 -22.11
N THR A 197 -7.78 -0.22 -22.85
CA THR A 197 -8.77 -1.28 -23.13
C THR A 197 -8.27 -2.17 -24.27
N ASP A 198 -8.96 -3.26 -24.59
CA ASP A 198 -8.61 -4.11 -25.74
C ASP A 198 -8.57 -3.30 -27.05
N ALA A 199 -9.57 -2.43 -27.27
CA ALA A 199 -9.59 -1.51 -28.41
C ALA A 199 -8.40 -0.52 -28.39
N GLY A 200 -8.02 -0.05 -27.20
CA GLY A 200 -6.82 0.78 -27.02
C GLY A 200 -5.54 0.04 -27.35
N CYS A 201 -5.37 -1.19 -26.88
CA CYS A 201 -4.21 -2.02 -27.18
C CYS A 201 -4.10 -2.34 -28.67
N GLN A 202 -5.21 -2.65 -29.33
CA GLN A 202 -5.26 -2.86 -30.78
C GLN A 202 -4.75 -1.64 -31.55
N GLU A 203 -5.32 -0.46 -31.25
CA GLU A 203 -5.01 0.75 -31.99
C GLU A 203 -3.60 1.27 -31.71
N VAL A 204 -3.20 1.31 -30.43
CA VAL A 204 -1.83 1.69 -30.03
C VAL A 204 -0.81 0.70 -30.57
N GLY A 205 -1.11 -0.60 -30.53
CA GLY A 205 -0.24 -1.64 -31.11
C GLY A 205 -0.05 -1.48 -32.61
N ARG A 206 -1.12 -1.19 -33.35
CA ARG A 206 -1.06 -0.90 -34.79
C ARG A 206 -0.21 0.33 -35.09
N ILE A 207 -0.33 1.40 -34.29
CA ILE A 207 0.48 2.63 -34.43
C ILE A 207 1.97 2.34 -34.23
N ILE A 208 2.32 1.63 -33.15
CA ILE A 208 3.72 1.31 -32.85
C ILE A 208 4.30 0.38 -33.92
N ALA A 209 3.59 -0.69 -34.29
CA ALA A 209 4.05 -1.63 -35.30
C ALA A 209 4.31 -0.92 -36.64
N ARG A 210 3.38 -0.06 -37.08
CA ARG A 210 3.54 0.77 -38.29
C ARG A 210 4.78 1.67 -38.22
N ALA A 211 5.07 2.27 -37.07
CA ALA A 211 6.26 3.10 -36.89
C ALA A 211 7.56 2.28 -36.94
N LEU A 212 7.53 1.00 -36.57
CA LEU A 212 8.71 0.13 -36.62
C LEU A 212 8.97 -0.40 -38.04
N VAL A 213 7.94 -0.88 -38.74
CA VAL A 213 8.09 -1.55 -40.05
C VAL A 213 7.95 -0.61 -41.25
N GLY A 214 7.42 0.60 -41.03
CA GLY A 214 7.09 1.58 -42.06
C GLY A 214 5.78 1.28 -42.80
N GLU A 215 5.20 2.32 -43.43
CA GLU A 215 3.89 2.24 -44.09
C GLU A 215 3.79 1.13 -45.17
N PRO A 216 4.80 0.93 -46.06
CA PRO A 216 4.68 -0.09 -47.10
C PRO A 216 4.52 -1.52 -46.57
N ALA A 217 5.18 -1.86 -45.46
CA ALA A 217 5.06 -3.18 -44.83
C ALA A 217 3.77 -3.26 -43.99
N ALA A 218 3.44 -2.21 -43.24
CA ALA A 218 2.21 -2.15 -42.46
C ALA A 218 0.94 -2.30 -43.32
N ALA A 219 0.93 -1.73 -44.53
CA ALA A 219 -0.18 -1.84 -45.47
C ALA A 219 -0.42 -3.26 -46.02
N ARG A 220 0.55 -4.18 -45.86
CA ARG A 220 0.44 -5.58 -46.29
C ARG A 220 -0.13 -6.51 -45.24
N VAL A 221 -0.35 -6.05 -44.01
CA VAL A 221 -0.87 -6.88 -42.93
C VAL A 221 -2.29 -7.38 -43.27
N PRO A 222 -2.51 -8.71 -43.37
CA PRO A 222 -3.85 -9.26 -43.58
C PRO A 222 -4.69 -9.11 -42.31
N THR A 223 -5.62 -8.17 -42.31
CA THR A 223 -6.45 -7.82 -41.13
C THR A 223 -7.21 -9.01 -40.56
N TRP A 224 -7.68 -9.92 -41.41
CA TRP A 224 -8.43 -11.12 -41.01
C TRP A 224 -7.59 -12.13 -40.19
N ARG A 225 -6.25 -12.02 -40.19
CA ARG A 225 -5.36 -12.89 -39.40
C ARG A 225 -4.93 -12.29 -38.07
N VAL A 226 -5.16 -11.00 -37.86
CA VAL A 226 -4.52 -10.26 -36.75
C VAL A 226 -4.93 -10.84 -35.40
N ASP A 227 -6.21 -11.12 -35.18
CA ASP A 227 -6.68 -11.65 -33.89
C ASP A 227 -6.14 -13.04 -33.59
N ASP A 228 -6.07 -13.91 -34.60
CA ASP A 228 -5.55 -15.28 -34.49
C ASP A 228 -4.04 -15.27 -34.12
N VAL A 229 -3.25 -14.43 -34.80
CA VAL A 229 -1.83 -14.24 -34.48
C VAL A 229 -1.65 -13.52 -33.14
N ALA A 230 -2.54 -12.61 -32.76
CA ALA A 230 -2.51 -11.91 -31.49
C ALA A 230 -2.70 -12.89 -30.31
N GLN A 231 -3.56 -13.91 -30.44
CA GLN A 231 -3.71 -14.94 -29.40
C GLN A 231 -2.41 -15.72 -29.16
N ALA A 232 -1.69 -16.09 -30.23
CA ALA A 232 -0.38 -16.75 -30.13
C ALA A 232 0.66 -15.81 -29.46
N ALA A 233 0.71 -14.55 -29.87
CA ALA A 233 1.60 -13.55 -29.26
C ALA A 233 1.28 -13.28 -27.78
N ALA A 234 -0.02 -13.23 -27.42
CA ALA A 234 -0.50 -13.06 -26.06
C ALA A 234 -0.15 -14.27 -25.16
N GLN A 235 -0.22 -15.50 -25.68
CA GLN A 235 0.27 -16.69 -24.97
C GLN A 235 1.76 -16.57 -24.63
N LYS A 236 2.58 -16.16 -25.60
CA LYS A 236 4.01 -15.94 -25.37
C LYS A 236 4.26 -14.78 -24.39
N ALA A 237 3.54 -13.66 -24.52
CA ALA A 237 3.68 -12.50 -23.65
C ALA A 237 3.40 -12.84 -22.18
N ARG A 238 2.41 -13.71 -21.91
CA ARG A 238 2.15 -14.25 -20.56
C ARG A 238 3.35 -15.02 -20.01
N ALA A 239 3.92 -15.95 -20.78
CA ALA A 239 5.12 -16.69 -20.36
C ALA A 239 6.33 -15.79 -20.09
N VAL A 240 6.49 -14.70 -20.88
CA VAL A 240 7.51 -13.67 -20.62
C VAL A 240 7.22 -12.91 -19.32
N ALA A 241 5.96 -12.53 -19.05
CA ALA A 241 5.61 -11.87 -17.80
C ALA A 241 5.89 -12.76 -16.58
N ASP A 242 5.56 -14.06 -16.68
CA ASP A 242 5.76 -15.03 -15.61
C ASP A 242 7.24 -15.21 -15.25
N ILE A 243 8.15 -15.26 -16.24
CA ILE A 243 9.58 -15.35 -15.92
C ILE A 243 10.15 -14.04 -15.39
N VAL A 244 9.62 -12.87 -15.78
CA VAL A 244 10.09 -11.56 -15.29
C VAL A 244 9.69 -11.32 -13.84
N ARG A 245 8.54 -11.88 -13.44
CA ARG A 245 7.96 -11.83 -12.10
C ARG A 245 7.50 -13.23 -11.69
N PRO A 246 8.43 -14.16 -11.43
CA PRO A 246 8.04 -15.52 -11.09
C PRO A 246 7.34 -15.54 -9.74
N LYS A 247 6.18 -16.19 -9.68
CA LYS A 247 5.45 -16.39 -8.43
C LYS A 247 6.35 -17.13 -7.44
N ASN A 248 6.39 -16.68 -6.19
CA ASN A 248 7.36 -17.08 -5.17
C ASN A 248 8.82 -16.64 -5.44
N GLY A 249 9.05 -15.48 -6.08
CA GLY A 249 10.37 -14.87 -6.24
C GLY A 249 11.27 -14.87 -4.99
N VAL A 250 10.68 -14.85 -3.79
CA VAL A 250 11.43 -14.93 -2.51
C VAL A 250 12.25 -16.22 -2.37
N VAL A 251 11.82 -17.31 -3.00
CA VAL A 251 12.52 -18.61 -2.98
C VAL A 251 13.48 -18.78 -4.16
N TYR A 252 13.32 -17.97 -5.21
CA TYR A 252 14.20 -17.98 -6.37
C TYR A 252 15.44 -17.10 -6.14
N TYR A 253 15.24 -15.86 -5.70
CA TYR A 253 16.31 -14.87 -5.55
C TYR A 253 16.25 -14.07 -4.24
N GLY A 254 15.16 -14.15 -3.49
CA GLY A 254 14.99 -13.38 -2.25
C GLY A 254 15.63 -13.99 -1.00
N VAL A 255 15.14 -13.54 0.16
CA VAL A 255 15.70 -13.91 1.49
C VAL A 255 15.50 -15.39 1.86
N ARG A 256 14.68 -16.13 1.10
CA ARG A 256 14.45 -17.57 1.25
C ARG A 256 15.01 -18.38 0.08
N LYS A 257 15.96 -17.82 -0.67
CA LYS A 257 16.47 -18.42 -1.90
C LYS A 257 16.92 -19.88 -1.75
N ARG A 258 16.55 -20.70 -2.72
CA ARG A 258 16.89 -22.12 -2.90
C ARG A 258 17.44 -22.31 -4.31
N PRO A 259 18.77 -22.24 -4.50
CA PRO A 259 19.40 -22.29 -5.83
C PRO A 259 18.99 -23.51 -6.67
N GLU A 260 18.71 -24.64 -6.02
CA GLU A 260 18.24 -25.87 -6.65
C GLU A 260 16.86 -25.72 -7.30
N GLU A 261 15.92 -24.99 -6.68
CA GLU A 261 14.58 -24.74 -7.24
C GLU A 261 14.67 -23.73 -8.41
N TYR A 262 15.52 -22.71 -8.28
CA TYR A 262 15.82 -21.80 -9.39
C TYR A 262 16.38 -22.54 -10.60
N ALA A 263 17.36 -23.41 -10.39
CA ALA A 263 18.01 -24.19 -11.45
C ALA A 263 17.05 -25.19 -12.13
N ALA A 264 16.04 -25.68 -11.40
CA ALA A 264 15.04 -26.61 -11.93
C ALA A 264 13.93 -25.90 -12.74
N GLU A 265 13.43 -24.76 -12.26
CA GLU A 265 12.22 -24.13 -12.82
C GLU A 265 12.49 -22.98 -13.80
N MET A 266 13.54 -22.17 -13.60
CA MET A 266 13.82 -21.04 -14.51
C MET A 266 14.10 -21.45 -15.97
N PRO A 267 14.85 -22.54 -16.25
CA PRO A 267 15.04 -23.01 -17.62
C PRO A 267 13.73 -23.41 -18.32
N ARG A 268 12.74 -23.89 -17.56
CA ARG A 268 11.44 -24.31 -18.10
C ARG A 268 10.67 -23.12 -18.65
N TYR A 269 10.66 -21.98 -17.95
CA TYR A 269 10.06 -20.76 -18.48
C TYR A 269 10.69 -20.32 -19.80
N HIS A 270 12.02 -20.39 -19.93
CA HIS A 270 12.70 -20.09 -21.20
C HIS A 270 12.26 -21.04 -22.32
N GLN A 271 12.17 -22.34 -22.05
CA GLN A 271 11.70 -23.34 -23.03
C GLN A 271 10.25 -23.07 -23.48
N LEU A 272 9.36 -22.66 -22.56
CA LEU A 272 7.98 -22.31 -22.90
C LEU A 272 7.92 -21.09 -23.81
N ILE A 273 8.74 -20.07 -23.55
CA ILE A 273 8.83 -18.89 -24.40
C ILE A 273 9.36 -19.27 -25.80
N GLU A 274 10.38 -20.13 -25.88
CA GLU A 274 10.92 -20.61 -27.16
C GLU A 274 9.90 -21.43 -27.96
N GLN A 275 9.13 -22.31 -27.32
CA GLN A 275 8.03 -23.04 -27.97
C GLN A 275 6.94 -22.08 -28.47
N ALA A 276 6.57 -21.07 -27.66
CA ALA A 276 5.56 -20.09 -28.04
C ALA A 276 6.03 -19.18 -29.19
N ASP A 277 7.31 -18.78 -29.22
CA ASP A 277 7.92 -18.10 -30.37
C ASP A 277 7.82 -18.97 -31.64
N GLN A 278 8.14 -20.26 -31.54
CA GLN A 278 8.10 -21.18 -32.67
C GLN A 278 6.67 -21.35 -33.22
N ILE A 279 5.67 -21.50 -32.33
CA ILE A 279 4.25 -21.54 -32.73
C ILE A 279 3.86 -20.25 -33.47
N LEU A 280 4.21 -19.08 -32.92
CA LEU A 280 3.92 -17.80 -33.53
C LEU A 280 4.56 -17.66 -34.93
N HIS A 281 5.83 -18.03 -35.08
CA HIS A 281 6.55 -17.97 -36.36
C HIS A 281 5.98 -18.96 -37.39
N ASP A 282 5.61 -20.17 -36.97
CA ASP A 282 4.99 -21.17 -37.84
C ASP A 282 3.59 -20.75 -38.28
N LEU A 283 2.80 -20.19 -37.36
CA LEU A 283 1.48 -19.64 -37.66
C LEU A 283 1.58 -18.52 -38.70
N VAL A 284 2.50 -17.57 -38.50
CA VAL A 284 2.66 -16.41 -39.40
C VAL A 284 3.16 -16.86 -40.78
N SER A 285 4.11 -17.78 -40.85
CA SER A 285 4.70 -18.27 -42.11
C SER A 285 3.76 -19.17 -42.94
N LYS A 286 2.67 -19.69 -42.35
CA LYS A 286 1.68 -20.53 -43.02
C LYS A 286 0.33 -19.79 -43.13
N PRO A 287 0.01 -19.14 -44.26
CA PRO A 287 -1.20 -18.32 -44.39
C PRO A 287 -2.53 -19.03 -44.07
N SER A 288 -2.60 -20.35 -44.26
CA SER A 288 -3.82 -21.15 -44.01
C SER A 288 -3.89 -21.75 -42.60
N ALA A 289 -2.87 -21.58 -41.76
CA ALA A 289 -2.86 -22.12 -40.41
C ALA A 289 -3.58 -21.18 -39.44
N HIS A 290 -4.21 -21.78 -38.44
CA HIS A 290 -4.89 -21.12 -37.34
C HIS A 290 -4.20 -21.42 -36.00
N PHE A 291 -4.31 -20.52 -35.01
CA PHE A 291 -3.69 -20.75 -33.70
C PHE A 291 -4.18 -22.04 -33.05
N ALA A 292 -5.48 -22.36 -33.22
CA ALA A 292 -6.08 -23.59 -32.73
C ALA A 292 -5.47 -24.88 -33.33
N ASP A 293 -4.75 -24.79 -34.45
CA ASP A 293 -4.06 -25.95 -35.05
C ASP A 293 -2.77 -26.34 -34.28
N PHE A 294 -2.30 -25.48 -33.38
CA PHE A 294 -1.07 -25.67 -32.63
C PHE A 294 -1.36 -26.06 -31.17
N PRO A 295 -0.68 -27.09 -30.63
CA PRO A 295 -0.82 -27.40 -29.22
C PRO A 295 -0.22 -26.29 -28.36
N ALA A 296 -0.83 -26.02 -27.21
CA ALA A 296 -0.24 -25.09 -26.25
C ALA A 296 1.14 -25.57 -25.79
N PRO A 297 2.10 -24.65 -25.55
CA PRO A 297 3.39 -24.99 -24.96
C PRO A 297 3.21 -25.80 -23.68
N SER A 298 3.90 -26.93 -23.61
CA SER A 298 3.87 -27.82 -22.46
C SER A 298 5.23 -28.48 -22.31
N LEU A 299 5.51 -28.93 -21.10
CA LEU A 299 6.78 -29.56 -20.76
C LEU A 299 6.53 -30.87 -20.01
N PRO A 300 7.46 -31.84 -20.09
CA PRO A 300 7.37 -33.06 -19.30
C PRO A 300 7.20 -32.74 -17.80
N PRO A 301 6.53 -33.63 -17.05
CA PRO A 301 6.41 -33.48 -15.59
C PRO A 301 7.77 -33.20 -14.95
N LEU A 302 7.78 -32.29 -13.97
CA LEU A 302 8.97 -32.04 -13.18
C LEU A 302 9.26 -33.29 -12.33
N PRO A 303 10.52 -33.77 -12.24
CA PRO A 303 10.88 -34.83 -11.32
C PRO A 303 10.51 -34.47 -9.87
N GLU A 304 10.33 -35.49 -9.02
CA GLU A 304 10.07 -35.27 -7.60
C GLU A 304 11.17 -34.40 -6.97
N GLY A 305 10.75 -33.42 -6.17
CA GLY A 305 11.65 -32.54 -5.46
C GLY A 305 12.21 -33.17 -4.19
N GLN A 306 12.99 -32.37 -3.46
CA GLN A 306 13.53 -32.80 -2.18
C GLN A 306 12.43 -32.92 -1.12
N SER A 307 12.47 -33.99 -0.34
CA SER A 307 11.61 -34.18 0.84
C SER A 307 12.30 -33.67 2.11
N LYS A 308 11.54 -33.07 3.02
CA LYS A 308 11.97 -32.79 4.39
C LYS A 308 11.03 -33.44 5.42
N PRO A 309 11.55 -33.94 6.55
CA PRO A 309 10.72 -34.34 7.67
C PRO A 309 9.86 -33.16 8.15
N ASP A 310 8.56 -33.39 8.36
CA ASP A 310 7.68 -32.38 8.94
C ASP A 310 8.10 -32.08 10.39
N ARG A 311 8.39 -30.81 10.66
CA ARG A 311 8.78 -30.30 11.97
C ARG A 311 7.75 -30.60 13.06
N PHE A 312 6.46 -30.64 12.73
CA PHE A 312 5.38 -30.84 13.71
C PHE A 312 4.97 -32.30 13.85
N GLY A 313 5.30 -33.15 12.88
CA GLY A 313 5.01 -34.59 12.88
C GLY A 313 3.51 -34.95 12.91
N GLY A 314 3.20 -36.25 12.89
CA GLY A 314 1.91 -36.79 13.36
C GLY A 314 0.67 -36.64 12.46
N GLY A 315 0.77 -36.01 11.29
CA GLY A 315 -0.39 -35.85 10.40
C GLY A 315 -0.66 -37.10 9.55
N VAL A 316 -1.89 -37.61 9.55
CA VAL A 316 -2.33 -38.64 8.60
C VAL A 316 -3.62 -38.16 7.94
N VAL A 317 -3.59 -38.03 6.61
CA VAL A 317 -4.80 -37.71 5.85
C VAL A 317 -5.68 -38.96 5.82
N LYS A 318 -6.72 -38.97 6.66
CA LYS A 318 -7.69 -40.07 6.78
C LYS A 318 -8.89 -39.82 5.87
N ALA A 319 -9.73 -40.83 5.65
CA ALA A 319 -11.04 -40.63 5.04
C ALA A 319 -11.89 -39.63 5.87
N PRO A 320 -12.79 -38.84 5.26
CA PRO A 320 -13.57 -37.83 5.96
C PRO A 320 -14.31 -38.37 7.20
N ALA A 321 -15.01 -39.50 7.05
CA ALA A 321 -15.75 -40.12 8.16
C ALA A 321 -14.86 -40.54 9.34
N GLU A 322 -13.61 -40.94 9.07
CA GLU A 322 -12.66 -41.30 10.12
C GLU A 322 -12.07 -40.06 10.80
N GLN A 323 -11.74 -39.00 10.05
CA GLN A 323 -11.28 -37.75 10.65
C GLN A 323 -12.38 -37.11 11.51
N GLN A 324 -13.65 -37.17 11.09
CA GLN A 324 -14.76 -36.60 11.84
C GLN A 324 -14.86 -37.17 13.26
N LYS A 325 -14.57 -38.47 13.43
CA LYS A 325 -14.57 -39.14 14.74
C LYS A 325 -13.44 -38.68 15.67
N GLU A 326 -12.40 -38.05 15.14
CA GLU A 326 -11.24 -37.58 15.92
C GLU A 326 -11.42 -36.18 16.49
N PHE A 327 -12.43 -35.42 16.01
CA PHE A 327 -12.66 -34.09 16.52
C PHE A 327 -13.23 -34.14 17.93
N LYS A 328 -12.62 -33.32 18.80
CA LYS A 328 -13.25 -32.95 20.06
C LYS A 328 -14.05 -31.66 19.84
N ILE A 329 -15.35 -31.75 20.06
CA ILE A 329 -16.31 -30.66 19.90
C ILE A 329 -16.67 -30.09 21.28
N ALA A 330 -16.86 -28.78 21.38
CA ALA A 330 -17.33 -28.13 22.60
C ALA A 330 -18.74 -28.62 23.01
N ASP A 331 -19.00 -28.63 24.32
CA ASP A 331 -20.30 -29.02 24.86
C ASP A 331 -21.43 -28.13 24.29
N GLY A 332 -22.54 -28.77 23.92
CA GLY A 332 -23.69 -28.08 23.33
C GLY A 332 -23.57 -27.83 21.81
N TYR A 333 -22.49 -28.29 21.15
CA TYR A 333 -22.31 -28.17 19.70
C TYR A 333 -22.25 -29.55 19.02
N SER A 334 -22.58 -29.57 17.74
CA SER A 334 -22.40 -30.73 16.86
C SER A 334 -21.68 -30.33 15.59
N LEU A 335 -20.90 -31.26 15.03
CA LEU A 335 -20.19 -31.09 13.77
C LEU A 335 -20.57 -32.21 12.79
N ASN A 336 -20.83 -31.82 11.54
CA ASN A 336 -21.01 -32.76 10.42
C ASN A 336 -20.11 -32.39 9.24
N LEU A 337 -19.79 -33.38 8.41
CA LEU A 337 -19.20 -33.14 7.09
C LEU A 337 -20.26 -32.47 6.20
N PHE A 338 -19.96 -31.30 5.66
CA PHE A 338 -20.81 -30.59 4.71
C PHE A 338 -20.48 -31.00 3.27
N ALA A 339 -19.19 -31.02 2.91
CA ALA A 339 -18.71 -31.40 1.59
C ALA A 339 -17.28 -31.95 1.68
N SER A 340 -16.91 -32.86 0.78
CA SER A 340 -15.55 -33.38 0.69
C SER A 340 -15.11 -33.65 -0.74
N GLU A 341 -13.81 -33.87 -0.91
CA GLU A 341 -13.22 -34.31 -2.18
C GLU A 341 -13.81 -35.63 -2.72
N VAL A 342 -14.44 -36.44 -1.84
CA VAL A 342 -15.02 -37.73 -2.21
C VAL A 342 -16.33 -37.52 -2.96
N ASP A 343 -17.12 -36.56 -2.52
CA ASP A 343 -18.42 -36.22 -3.10
C ASP A 343 -18.24 -35.27 -4.29
N PHE A 344 -17.30 -34.33 -4.17
CA PHE A 344 -17.01 -33.31 -5.18
C PHE A 344 -15.50 -33.31 -5.51
N PRO A 345 -15.07 -33.99 -6.59
CA PRO A 345 -13.66 -34.12 -6.94
C PRO A 345 -12.91 -32.82 -7.16
N ASP A 346 -13.60 -31.70 -7.43
CA ASP A 346 -12.96 -30.39 -7.59
C ASP A 346 -12.66 -29.67 -6.25
N LEU A 347 -13.23 -30.14 -5.12
CA LEU A 347 -12.99 -29.58 -3.79
C LEU A 347 -11.62 -29.99 -3.24
N LYS A 348 -10.57 -29.32 -3.72
CA LYS A 348 -9.17 -29.58 -3.38
C LYS A 348 -8.54 -28.35 -2.76
N SER A 349 -7.88 -28.50 -1.61
CA SER A 349 -7.14 -27.41 -0.98
C SER A 349 -7.97 -26.11 -0.86
N PRO A 350 -9.18 -26.15 -0.25
CA PRO A 350 -10.04 -24.97 -0.16
C PRO A 350 -9.39 -23.90 0.73
N VAL A 351 -9.24 -22.66 0.25
CA VAL A 351 -8.46 -21.60 0.94
C VAL A 351 -9.29 -20.41 1.43
N GLN A 352 -10.42 -20.12 0.79
CA GLN A 352 -11.34 -19.07 1.22
C GLN A 352 -12.78 -19.48 0.93
N MET A 353 -13.69 -19.09 1.82
CA MET A 353 -15.13 -19.28 1.69
C MET A 353 -15.89 -17.95 1.74
N ALA A 354 -17.03 -17.90 1.07
CA ALA A 354 -18.00 -16.81 1.18
C ALA A 354 -19.42 -17.31 0.82
N PHE A 355 -20.47 -16.72 1.38
CA PHE A 355 -21.85 -17.04 1.01
C PHE A 355 -22.41 -15.98 0.06
N ASP A 356 -23.09 -16.39 -1.01
CA ASP A 356 -23.80 -15.45 -1.89
C ASP A 356 -25.19 -15.08 -1.35
N ALA A 357 -25.90 -14.20 -2.07
CA ALA A 357 -27.21 -13.71 -1.70
C ALA A 357 -28.32 -14.78 -1.71
N ARG A 358 -28.07 -15.96 -2.30
CA ARG A 358 -28.98 -17.12 -2.28
C ARG A 358 -28.70 -18.08 -1.12
N GLY A 359 -27.61 -17.87 -0.38
CA GLY A 359 -27.16 -18.76 0.69
C GLY A 359 -26.34 -19.95 0.20
N ARG A 360 -25.79 -19.89 -1.03
CA ARG A 360 -24.89 -20.91 -1.56
C ARG A 360 -23.46 -20.63 -1.10
N LEU A 361 -22.71 -21.69 -0.78
CA LEU A 361 -21.33 -21.56 -0.30
C LEU A 361 -20.36 -21.53 -1.48
N TRP A 362 -19.66 -20.41 -1.64
CA TRP A 362 -18.59 -20.26 -2.61
C TRP A 362 -17.26 -20.65 -1.98
N VAL A 363 -16.47 -21.45 -2.68
CA VAL A 363 -15.20 -22.00 -2.20
C VAL A 363 -14.12 -21.76 -3.25
N VAL A 364 -13.06 -21.07 -2.84
CA VAL A 364 -11.82 -20.94 -3.63
C VAL A 364 -10.94 -22.15 -3.36
N THR A 365 -10.54 -22.86 -4.42
CA THR A 365 -9.68 -24.05 -4.34
C THR A 365 -8.29 -23.74 -4.87
N MET A 366 -7.26 -24.22 -4.19
CA MET A 366 -5.86 -23.94 -4.54
C MET A 366 -4.99 -25.21 -4.67
N PRO A 367 -5.36 -26.20 -5.51
CA PRO A 367 -4.51 -27.37 -5.77
C PRO A 367 -3.15 -27.00 -6.39
N SER A 368 -3.00 -25.80 -6.95
CA SER A 368 -1.71 -25.30 -7.45
C SER A 368 -0.71 -24.94 -6.35
N PHE A 369 -1.13 -24.78 -5.09
CA PHE A 369 -0.26 -24.28 -4.01
C PHE A 369 1.05 -25.09 -3.91
N PRO A 370 2.25 -24.44 -3.86
CA PRO A 370 2.50 -23.01 -3.72
C PRO A 370 2.45 -22.18 -5.03
N HIS A 371 2.48 -22.83 -6.18
CA HIS A 371 2.08 -22.30 -7.51
C HIS A 371 2.21 -23.43 -8.55
N THR A 372 1.56 -23.25 -9.68
CA THR A 372 1.57 -24.16 -10.82
C THR A 372 2.99 -24.40 -11.30
N VAL A 373 3.34 -25.65 -11.56
CA VAL A 373 4.65 -26.00 -12.13
C VAL A 373 4.76 -25.38 -13.52
N PRO A 374 5.86 -24.71 -13.88
CA PRO A 374 6.03 -24.13 -15.21
C PRO A 374 5.85 -25.19 -16.31
N GLY A 375 4.88 -24.96 -17.18
CA GLY A 375 4.51 -25.84 -18.29
C GLY A 375 3.40 -26.85 -17.96
N ALA A 376 2.87 -26.83 -16.75
CA ALA A 376 1.63 -27.51 -16.38
C ALA A 376 0.44 -26.54 -16.46
N PRO A 377 -0.80 -27.03 -16.69
CA PRO A 377 -1.98 -26.18 -16.70
C PRO A 377 -2.34 -25.70 -15.27
N PRO A 378 -2.81 -24.45 -15.12
CA PRO A 378 -3.39 -23.97 -13.86
C PRO A 378 -4.65 -24.77 -13.49
N ARG A 379 -4.83 -25.08 -12.20
CA ARG A 379 -5.89 -25.99 -11.72
C ARG A 379 -6.81 -25.39 -10.65
N ASP A 380 -6.60 -24.14 -10.27
CA ASP A 380 -7.41 -23.50 -9.22
C ASP A 380 -8.77 -23.09 -9.77
N LYS A 381 -9.79 -23.20 -8.91
CA LYS A 381 -11.19 -23.00 -9.27
C LYS A 381 -11.94 -22.20 -8.21
N ILE A 382 -13.08 -21.65 -8.62
CA ILE A 382 -14.12 -21.11 -7.75
C ILE A 382 -15.31 -22.05 -7.87
N LEU A 383 -15.69 -22.69 -6.77
CA LEU A 383 -16.81 -23.62 -6.69
C LEU A 383 -17.99 -22.98 -5.98
N ILE A 384 -19.20 -23.41 -6.32
CA ILE A 384 -20.44 -23.10 -5.63
C ILE A 384 -21.01 -24.43 -5.12
N LEU A 385 -21.13 -24.56 -3.80
CA LEU A 385 -21.69 -25.72 -3.12
C LEU A 385 -23.08 -25.37 -2.58
N GLU A 386 -24.05 -26.25 -2.83
CA GLU A 386 -25.45 -26.05 -2.45
C GLU A 386 -25.95 -27.26 -1.67
N ASP A 387 -26.69 -26.99 -0.60
CA ASP A 387 -27.52 -27.94 0.14
C ASP A 387 -28.97 -27.71 -0.29
N THR A 388 -29.41 -28.41 -1.34
CA THR A 388 -30.71 -28.14 -1.97
C THR A 388 -31.88 -28.73 -1.19
N ASN A 389 -31.62 -29.72 -0.33
CA ASN A 389 -32.62 -30.35 0.52
C ASN A 389 -32.64 -29.83 1.98
N ARG A 390 -31.69 -28.96 2.34
CA ARG A 390 -31.51 -28.34 3.67
C ARG A 390 -31.23 -29.34 4.80
N ASP A 391 -30.55 -30.45 4.49
CA ASP A 391 -30.19 -31.48 5.48
C ASP A 391 -28.86 -31.22 6.21
N GLY A 392 -28.19 -30.11 5.87
CA GLY A 392 -26.89 -29.72 6.40
C GLY A 392 -25.71 -30.32 5.63
N LYS A 393 -25.91 -30.86 4.42
CA LYS A 393 -24.86 -31.37 3.53
C LYS A 393 -25.04 -30.82 2.12
N ALA A 394 -23.93 -30.54 1.44
CA ALA A 394 -24.00 -30.18 0.04
C ALA A 394 -24.35 -31.41 -0.83
N ASP A 395 -25.30 -31.24 -1.74
CA ASP A 395 -25.73 -32.25 -2.71
C ASP A 395 -25.48 -31.80 -4.17
N LYS A 396 -25.03 -30.55 -4.37
CA LYS A 396 -24.68 -29.99 -5.68
C LYS A 396 -23.41 -29.15 -5.62
N CYS A 397 -22.60 -29.27 -6.67
CA CYS A 397 -21.41 -28.47 -6.90
C CYS A 397 -21.41 -27.91 -8.34
N THR A 398 -21.18 -26.60 -8.47
CA THR A 398 -21.02 -25.90 -9.76
C THR A 398 -19.65 -25.24 -9.81
N VAL A 399 -18.91 -25.40 -10.91
CA VAL A 399 -17.67 -24.64 -11.15
C VAL A 399 -18.07 -23.29 -11.75
N PHE A 400 -17.85 -22.21 -10.99
CA PHE A 400 -18.14 -20.85 -11.44
C PHE A 400 -17.08 -20.33 -12.41
N ALA A 401 -15.80 -20.55 -12.07
CA ALA A 401 -14.66 -20.16 -12.89
C ALA A 401 -13.45 -21.06 -12.58
N GLU A 402 -12.56 -21.23 -13.56
CA GLU A 402 -11.39 -22.11 -13.46
C GLU A 402 -10.20 -21.57 -14.27
N GLY A 403 -9.05 -22.23 -14.15
CA GLY A 403 -7.83 -21.88 -14.89
C GLY A 403 -6.95 -20.84 -14.18
N PHE A 404 -7.04 -20.77 -12.85
CA PHE A 404 -6.24 -19.85 -12.03
C PHE A 404 -4.99 -20.53 -11.44
N ASP A 405 -4.01 -19.69 -11.09
CA ASP A 405 -2.76 -20.09 -10.45
C ASP A 405 -2.57 -19.39 -9.11
N ALA A 406 -2.38 -20.15 -8.04
CA ALA A 406 -2.38 -19.73 -6.63
C ALA A 406 -3.45 -18.65 -6.37
N LEU A 407 -4.71 -19.04 -6.53
CA LEU A 407 -5.88 -18.18 -6.42
C LEU A 407 -6.18 -17.81 -4.97
N ASP A 408 -6.24 -16.51 -4.66
CA ASP A 408 -6.30 -16.04 -3.27
C ASP A 408 -7.72 -16.02 -2.69
N GLY A 409 -8.66 -15.35 -3.38
CA GLY A 409 -9.96 -15.08 -2.78
C GLY A 409 -11.01 -14.42 -3.68
N VAL A 410 -12.24 -14.35 -3.17
CA VAL A 410 -13.42 -13.74 -3.80
C VAL A 410 -14.13 -12.78 -2.84
N ALA A 411 -14.76 -11.74 -3.42
CA ALA A 411 -15.64 -10.82 -2.70
C ALA A 411 -16.83 -10.44 -3.57
N PHE A 412 -18.04 -10.46 -3.01
CA PHE A 412 -19.25 -10.03 -3.72
C PHE A 412 -19.35 -8.51 -3.80
N HIS A 413 -19.86 -8.01 -4.93
CA HIS A 413 -20.02 -6.59 -5.22
C HIS A 413 -21.23 -6.41 -6.16
N GLU A 414 -21.87 -5.24 -6.18
CA GLU A 414 -23.00 -4.98 -7.09
C GLU A 414 -22.63 -5.03 -8.59
N ARG A 415 -21.34 -5.13 -8.90
CA ARG A 415 -20.80 -5.20 -10.25
C ARG A 415 -20.53 -6.63 -10.70
N GLY A 416 -20.61 -7.61 -9.82
CA GLY A 416 -20.20 -9.00 -10.04
C GLY A 416 -19.37 -9.56 -8.87
N VAL A 417 -18.54 -10.55 -9.15
CA VAL A 417 -17.63 -11.16 -8.17
C VAL A 417 -16.22 -10.61 -8.41
N ILE A 418 -15.66 -10.00 -7.38
CA ILE A 418 -14.28 -9.54 -7.40
C ILE A 418 -13.39 -10.70 -7.00
N VAL A 419 -12.42 -11.03 -7.83
CA VAL A 419 -11.53 -12.17 -7.67
C VAL A 419 -10.11 -11.66 -7.56
N SER A 420 -9.41 -12.07 -6.52
CA SER A 420 -7.98 -11.79 -6.41
C SER A 420 -7.17 -12.95 -6.95
N ALA A 421 -6.56 -12.70 -8.11
CA ALA A 421 -5.72 -13.64 -8.84
C ALA A 421 -4.41 -12.91 -9.17
N GLN A 422 -3.49 -12.88 -8.21
CA GLN A 422 -2.23 -12.13 -8.33
C GLN A 422 -1.53 -12.38 -9.67
N PRO A 423 -1.03 -11.31 -10.34
CA PRO A 423 -0.87 -9.94 -9.82
C PRO A 423 -2.11 -9.03 -10.02
N ARG A 424 -3.30 -9.60 -10.26
CA ARG A 424 -4.50 -8.87 -10.68
C ARG A 424 -5.65 -9.00 -9.67
N LEU A 425 -6.44 -7.95 -9.57
CA LEU A 425 -7.83 -8.04 -9.15
C LEU A 425 -8.71 -8.06 -10.40
N LEU A 426 -9.59 -9.06 -10.48
CA LEU A 426 -10.50 -9.30 -11.59
C LEU A 426 -11.94 -9.06 -11.16
N LEU A 427 -12.80 -8.70 -12.11
CA LEU A 427 -14.25 -8.67 -11.97
C LEU A 427 -14.85 -9.72 -12.90
N LEU A 428 -15.48 -10.73 -12.31
CA LEU A 428 -16.19 -11.79 -13.03
C LEU A 428 -17.70 -11.55 -12.94
N ARG A 429 -18.42 -11.88 -14.01
CA ARG A 429 -19.88 -11.70 -14.08
C ARG A 429 -20.54 -12.92 -14.71
N ASP A 430 -21.55 -13.42 -14.01
CA ASP A 430 -22.61 -14.28 -14.52
C ASP A 430 -23.74 -13.35 -15.02
N ARG A 431 -24.10 -13.46 -16.30
CA ARG A 431 -25.07 -12.61 -16.99
C ARG A 431 -26.37 -13.32 -17.28
N ASP A 432 -26.37 -14.66 -17.34
CA ASP A 432 -27.55 -15.47 -17.64
C ASP A 432 -28.12 -16.24 -16.43
N GLY A 433 -27.41 -16.21 -15.31
CA GLY A 433 -27.81 -16.80 -14.03
C GLY A 433 -27.50 -18.29 -13.90
N ASP A 434 -26.71 -18.87 -14.82
CA ASP A 434 -26.38 -20.30 -14.82
C ASP A 434 -25.36 -20.70 -13.73
N GLY A 435 -24.78 -19.73 -13.02
CA GLY A 435 -23.76 -19.95 -12.01
C GLY A 435 -22.36 -20.09 -12.58
N ARG A 436 -22.08 -19.59 -13.79
CA ARG A 436 -20.77 -19.54 -14.44
C ARG A 436 -20.40 -18.11 -14.83
N ALA A 437 -19.11 -17.84 -14.91
CA ALA A 437 -18.63 -16.53 -15.35
C ALA A 437 -18.67 -16.41 -16.88
N ASP A 438 -19.48 -15.48 -17.41
CA ASP A 438 -19.56 -15.15 -18.84
C ASP A 438 -18.53 -14.11 -19.28
N SER A 439 -18.05 -13.30 -18.34
CA SER A 439 -17.07 -12.26 -18.65
C SER A 439 -16.12 -11.98 -17.49
N GLN A 440 -14.88 -11.65 -17.85
CA GLN A 440 -13.80 -11.31 -16.95
C GLN A 440 -13.21 -9.96 -17.36
N MET A 441 -13.03 -9.05 -16.39
CA MET A 441 -12.41 -7.75 -16.59
C MET A 441 -11.31 -7.52 -15.55
N GLU A 442 -10.17 -6.98 -15.94
CA GLU A 442 -9.15 -6.53 -14.97
C GLU A 442 -9.60 -5.23 -14.29
N LEU A 443 -9.72 -5.25 -12.96
CA LEU A 443 -10.01 -4.06 -12.15
C LEU A 443 -8.74 -3.30 -11.76
N LEU A 444 -7.73 -4.06 -11.34
CA LEU A 444 -6.48 -3.52 -10.85
C LEU A 444 -5.35 -4.51 -11.12
N ARG A 445 -4.14 -4.00 -11.33
CA ARG A 445 -2.91 -4.77 -11.51
C ARG A 445 -1.83 -4.22 -10.61
N GLY A 446 -0.92 -5.10 -10.18
CA GLY A 446 0.33 -4.73 -9.54
C GLY A 446 0.49 -5.24 -8.11
N VAL A 447 -0.40 -6.14 -7.68
CA VAL A 447 -0.21 -6.94 -6.46
C VAL A 447 1.02 -7.81 -6.67
N ASP A 448 1.96 -7.78 -5.75
CA ASP A 448 3.22 -8.51 -5.85
C ASP A 448 2.99 -10.03 -5.68
N VAL A 449 3.77 -10.82 -6.40
CA VAL A 449 3.74 -12.29 -6.44
C VAL A 449 4.95 -12.92 -5.75
N THR A 450 5.82 -12.12 -5.13
CA THR A 450 7.11 -12.52 -4.54
C THR A 450 6.97 -13.65 -3.52
N ASP A 451 5.83 -13.74 -2.84
CA ASP A 451 5.47 -14.88 -2.00
C ASP A 451 3.95 -15.10 -2.12
N SER A 452 3.57 -16.23 -2.71
CA SER A 452 2.18 -16.60 -3.06
C SER A 452 1.24 -16.66 -1.86
N HIS A 453 1.76 -16.97 -0.66
CA HIS A 453 0.90 -17.11 0.52
C HIS A 453 0.79 -15.82 1.34
N HIS A 454 1.40 -14.72 0.87
CA HIS A 454 1.53 -13.48 1.63
C HIS A 454 0.65 -12.34 1.11
N GLY A 455 -0.12 -12.47 0.03
CA GLY A 455 -0.88 -11.34 -0.51
C GLY A 455 -2.25 -11.70 -1.06
N GLY A 456 -2.91 -10.70 -1.63
CA GLY A 456 -4.07 -10.86 -2.49
C GLY A 456 -5.36 -11.32 -1.82
N MET A 457 -5.46 -11.37 -0.49
CA MET A 457 -6.77 -11.64 0.10
C MET A 457 -7.70 -10.45 -0.07
N VAL A 458 -9.00 -10.70 -0.26
CA VAL A 458 -9.97 -9.67 -0.65
C VAL A 458 -11.27 -9.74 0.16
N ALA A 459 -11.88 -8.58 0.44
CA ALA A 459 -13.22 -8.44 1.02
C ALA A 459 -13.88 -7.12 0.62
N THR A 460 -15.22 -7.10 0.53
CA THR A 460 -16.00 -5.86 0.29
C THR A 460 -16.50 -5.30 1.62
N ASP A 461 -16.24 -4.02 1.86
CA ASP A 461 -16.69 -3.34 3.08
C ASP A 461 -18.15 -2.87 3.00
N PRO A 462 -18.72 -2.30 4.08
CA PRO A 462 -20.10 -1.81 4.06
C PRO A 462 -20.37 -0.72 3.01
N LEU A 463 -19.36 0.09 2.65
CA LEU A 463 -19.47 1.17 1.68
C LEU A 463 -19.48 0.67 0.22
N GLY A 464 -19.05 -0.57 -0.03
CA GLY A 464 -18.86 -1.11 -1.38
C GLY A 464 -17.41 -0.97 -1.87
N HIS A 465 -16.49 -0.52 -1.02
CA HIS A 465 -15.07 -0.51 -1.33
C HIS A 465 -14.46 -1.90 -1.10
N VAL A 466 -13.37 -2.18 -1.81
CA VAL A 466 -12.66 -3.45 -1.76
C VAL A 466 -11.41 -3.29 -0.92
N LEU A 467 -11.28 -4.04 0.17
CA LEU A 467 -10.01 -4.18 0.86
C LEU A 467 -9.22 -5.36 0.31
N PHE A 468 -7.92 -5.15 0.17
CA PHE A 468 -6.97 -6.19 -0.21
C PHE A 468 -5.60 -5.89 0.41
N CYS A 469 -4.70 -6.87 0.46
CA CYS A 469 -3.45 -6.73 1.21
C CYS A 469 -2.27 -7.45 0.58
N ASP A 470 -1.07 -6.98 0.95
CA ASP A 470 0.22 -7.63 0.70
C ASP A 470 0.87 -8.02 2.01
N GLY A 471 1.86 -8.89 1.95
CA GLY A 471 2.60 -9.37 3.12
C GLY A 471 4.02 -8.85 3.14
N VAL A 472 4.81 -9.37 4.06
CA VAL A 472 6.24 -9.03 4.10
C VAL A 472 6.93 -9.58 2.85
N PHE A 473 7.98 -8.89 2.39
CA PHE A 473 8.72 -9.07 1.12
C PHE A 473 8.09 -8.43 -0.12
N HIS A 474 6.78 -8.16 -0.11
CA HIS A 474 6.06 -7.62 -1.27
C HIS A 474 6.37 -6.13 -1.51
N ARG A 475 6.32 -5.74 -2.78
CA ARG A 475 6.67 -4.43 -3.33
C ARG A 475 5.62 -4.00 -4.37
N SER A 476 4.35 -4.06 -3.99
CA SER A 476 3.25 -3.78 -4.91
C SER A 476 3.23 -2.32 -5.36
N GLN A 477 2.81 -2.14 -6.61
CA GLN A 477 2.75 -0.85 -7.27
C GLN A 477 1.51 -0.80 -8.15
N PHE A 478 0.65 0.19 -7.93
CA PHE A 478 -0.63 0.34 -8.63
C PHE A 478 -0.63 1.63 -9.43
N GLU A 479 -0.89 1.54 -10.72
CA GLU A 479 -1.18 2.70 -11.55
C GLU A 479 -2.66 3.08 -11.36
N THR A 480 -2.92 4.34 -10.99
CA THR A 480 -4.28 4.84 -10.80
C THR A 480 -4.45 6.17 -11.53
N PRO A 481 -5.69 6.61 -11.83
CA PRO A 481 -5.95 7.94 -12.39
C PRO A 481 -5.45 9.10 -11.51
N PHE A 482 -5.02 8.80 -10.27
CA PHE A 482 -4.56 9.75 -9.27
C PHE A 482 -3.07 9.65 -8.98
N GLY A 483 -2.34 8.79 -9.71
CA GLY A 483 -0.90 8.57 -9.53
C GLY A 483 -0.59 7.14 -9.11
N VAL A 484 0.72 6.86 -8.99
CA VAL A 484 1.20 5.55 -8.57
C VAL A 484 1.06 5.42 -7.05
N VAL A 485 0.36 4.38 -6.61
CA VAL A 485 0.30 3.98 -5.19
C VAL A 485 1.26 2.82 -4.98
N ARG A 486 2.11 2.91 -3.97
CA ARG A 486 3.10 1.88 -3.64
C ARG A 486 2.87 1.38 -2.23
N GLY A 487 3.11 0.09 -2.02
CA GLY A 487 3.27 -0.46 -0.69
C GLY A 487 4.46 -1.39 -0.62
N ILE A 488 4.98 -1.49 0.59
CA ILE A 488 6.19 -2.21 0.93
C ILE A 488 5.86 -2.91 2.23
N ASP A 489 6.08 -4.22 2.28
CA ASP A 489 5.99 -5.04 3.49
C ASP A 489 4.67 -4.87 4.29
N SER A 490 3.78 -5.86 4.20
CA SER A 490 2.53 -5.91 5.01
C SER A 490 1.69 -4.63 4.96
N THR A 491 1.23 -4.29 3.76
CA THR A 491 0.35 -3.15 3.52
C THR A 491 -1.06 -3.63 3.22
N THR A 492 -2.05 -3.06 3.90
CA THR A 492 -3.47 -3.24 3.54
C THR A 492 -3.94 -2.00 2.78
N TYR A 493 -4.67 -2.22 1.69
CA TYR A 493 -5.18 -1.19 0.80
C TYR A 493 -6.71 -1.23 0.75
N ARG A 494 -7.25 -0.12 0.25
CA ARG A 494 -8.65 0.03 -0.12
C ARG A 494 -8.74 0.55 -1.54
N LEU A 495 -9.48 -0.16 -2.38
CA LEU A 495 -9.87 0.23 -3.72
C LEU A 495 -11.34 0.69 -3.69
N ASP A 496 -11.60 1.87 -4.24
CA ASP A 496 -12.93 2.26 -4.71
C ASP A 496 -13.08 1.78 -6.17
N PRO A 497 -13.90 0.75 -6.45
CA PRO A 497 -14.03 0.20 -7.79
C PRO A 497 -14.66 1.19 -8.79
N VAL A 498 -15.45 2.16 -8.30
CA VAL A 498 -16.14 3.15 -9.15
C VAL A 498 -15.12 4.15 -9.70
N THR A 499 -14.28 4.72 -8.83
CA THR A 499 -13.31 5.75 -9.23
C THR A 499 -11.94 5.20 -9.64
N GLY A 500 -11.62 3.96 -9.25
CA GLY A 500 -10.28 3.40 -9.40
C GLY A 500 -9.27 3.93 -8.38
N ARG A 501 -9.74 4.65 -7.35
CA ARG A 501 -8.85 5.17 -6.30
C ARG A 501 -8.38 4.03 -5.40
N VAL A 502 -7.07 3.92 -5.26
CA VAL A 502 -6.43 3.06 -4.26
C VAL A 502 -5.84 3.93 -3.16
N THR A 503 -6.05 3.54 -1.90
CA THR A 503 -5.34 4.13 -0.74
C THR A 503 -4.75 3.03 0.11
N ALA A 504 -3.51 3.19 0.58
CA ALA A 504 -3.06 2.42 1.72
C ALA A 504 -3.95 2.76 2.92
N GLU A 505 -4.45 1.75 3.62
CA GLU A 505 -5.16 1.92 4.89
C GLU A 505 -4.13 1.96 6.03
N TRP A 506 -3.24 0.96 6.08
CA TRP A 506 -2.14 0.91 7.05
C TRP A 506 -0.99 0.02 6.57
N GLN A 507 0.16 0.16 7.24
CA GLN A 507 1.35 -0.67 7.09
C GLN A 507 1.70 -1.29 8.44
N SER A 508 2.04 -2.58 8.48
CA SER A 508 2.39 -3.29 9.72
C SER A 508 3.64 -4.15 9.55
N MET A 509 4.37 -4.39 10.63
CA MET A 509 5.44 -5.39 10.68
C MET A 509 4.90 -6.82 10.89
N THR A 510 3.60 -6.98 11.13
CA THR A 510 2.94 -8.28 11.28
C THR A 510 2.84 -8.96 9.92
N PRO A 511 3.48 -10.11 9.68
CA PRO A 511 3.57 -10.70 8.36
C PRO A 511 2.31 -11.48 7.99
N ASN A 512 2.15 -11.70 6.68
CA ASN A 512 1.26 -12.72 6.12
C ASN A 512 -0.23 -12.45 6.42
N PRO A 513 -0.83 -11.34 5.95
CA PRO A 513 -2.26 -11.09 6.11
C PRO A 513 -3.11 -12.08 5.31
N TRP A 514 -4.16 -12.59 5.93
CA TRP A 514 -5.13 -13.53 5.35
C TRP A 514 -6.52 -12.88 5.23
N LYS A 515 -7.48 -13.31 6.05
CA LYS A 515 -8.89 -12.93 5.94
C LYS A 515 -9.19 -11.57 6.57
N ILE A 516 -10.15 -10.84 6.00
CA ILE A 516 -10.72 -9.59 6.53
C ILE A 516 -12.20 -9.83 6.84
N SER A 517 -12.67 -9.35 8.00
CA SER A 517 -14.07 -9.43 8.41
C SER A 517 -14.54 -8.13 9.07
N PHE A 518 -15.84 -7.88 9.05
CA PHE A 518 -16.44 -6.66 9.58
C PHE A 518 -17.54 -6.97 10.60
N ASP A 519 -17.62 -6.17 11.66
CA ASP A 519 -18.79 -6.17 12.54
C ASP A 519 -19.91 -5.28 12.00
N ARG A 520 -21.03 -5.22 12.75
CA ARG A 520 -22.21 -4.45 12.36
C ARG A 520 -21.98 -2.93 12.33
N TYR A 521 -20.89 -2.43 12.93
CA TYR A 521 -20.55 -1.01 12.98
C TYR A 521 -19.51 -0.65 11.92
N GLY A 522 -19.01 -1.63 11.15
CA GLY A 522 -17.98 -1.45 10.14
C GLY A 522 -16.56 -1.48 10.70
N ASN A 523 -16.35 -1.94 11.95
CA ASN A 523 -15.02 -2.16 12.48
C ASN A 523 -14.33 -3.29 11.70
N ILE A 524 -13.07 -3.08 11.36
CA ILE A 524 -12.30 -4.00 10.51
C ILE A 524 -11.44 -4.91 11.37
N PHE A 525 -11.56 -6.22 11.15
CA PHE A 525 -10.70 -7.25 11.72
C PHE A 525 -9.92 -7.92 10.60
N GLN A 526 -8.61 -8.10 10.78
CA GLN A 526 -7.78 -8.79 9.80
C GLN A 526 -6.92 -9.87 10.47
N ARG A 527 -6.93 -11.05 9.87
CA ARG A 527 -6.14 -12.20 10.30
C ARG A 527 -4.74 -12.13 9.71
N TYR A 528 -3.72 -12.47 10.52
CA TYR A 528 -2.34 -12.59 10.08
C TYR A 528 -1.80 -13.99 10.44
N GLY A 529 -1.07 -14.61 9.52
CA GLY A 529 -0.57 -15.99 9.60
C GLY A 529 0.39 -16.25 10.76
N GLY A 530 0.98 -15.18 11.32
CA GLY A 530 1.76 -15.23 12.56
C GLY A 530 0.94 -15.57 13.81
N GLY A 531 -0.40 -15.46 13.72
CA GLY A 531 -1.33 -15.86 14.75
C GLY A 531 -2.15 -14.74 15.36
N HIS A 532 -2.02 -13.52 14.85
CA HIS A 532 -2.81 -12.37 15.32
C HIS A 532 -4.10 -12.18 14.54
N VAL A 533 -5.15 -11.75 15.22
CA VAL A 533 -6.26 -11.00 14.64
C VAL A 533 -6.06 -9.56 15.06
N LEU A 534 -5.88 -8.66 14.10
CA LEU A 534 -5.67 -7.24 14.36
C LEU A 534 -6.94 -6.45 14.06
N GLU A 535 -7.15 -5.39 14.83
CA GLU A 535 -8.16 -4.37 14.57
C GLU A 535 -7.60 -3.24 13.70
N GLY A 536 -8.34 -2.79 12.69
CA GLY A 536 -7.93 -1.72 11.78
C GLY A 536 -7.88 -0.31 12.40
N LEU A 537 -8.72 0.00 13.39
CA LEU A 537 -8.80 1.35 13.98
C LEU A 537 -7.49 1.84 14.63
N PRO A 538 -6.81 1.06 15.51
CA PRO A 538 -5.52 1.48 16.07
C PRO A 538 -4.40 1.52 15.02
N LEU A 539 -4.56 0.81 13.90
CA LEU A 539 -3.64 0.84 12.77
C LEU A 539 -3.87 2.10 11.92
N THR A 540 -3.59 3.27 12.50
CA THR A 540 -3.72 4.58 11.83
C THR A 540 -2.91 4.64 10.54
N TRP A 541 -3.39 5.35 9.52
CA TRP A 541 -2.60 5.56 8.32
C TRP A 541 -1.23 6.19 8.61
N THR A 542 -0.19 5.63 8.00
CA THR A 542 1.19 6.11 8.07
C THR A 542 1.76 6.29 6.66
N PRO A 543 2.74 7.21 6.48
CA PRO A 543 3.41 7.36 5.20
C PRO A 543 4.18 6.10 4.79
N LEU A 544 4.44 5.93 3.49
CA LEU A 544 5.19 4.78 2.95
C LEU A 544 6.53 4.58 3.68
N GLY A 545 6.76 3.37 4.20
CA GLY A 545 7.98 3.02 4.95
C GLY A 545 7.90 3.24 6.46
N ALA A 546 6.78 3.76 6.98
CA ALA A 546 6.47 3.80 8.41
C ALA A 546 5.49 2.68 8.76
N TYR A 547 5.85 1.84 9.74
CA TYR A 547 5.09 0.64 10.08
C TYR A 547 4.56 0.69 11.50
N HIS A 548 3.35 0.17 11.67
CA HIS A 548 2.89 -0.31 12.96
C HIS A 548 3.74 -1.49 13.42
N THR A 549 4.03 -1.54 14.72
CA THR A 549 4.83 -2.61 15.31
C THR A 549 4.11 -3.95 15.20
N TYR A 550 4.88 -5.03 15.27
CA TYR A 550 4.36 -6.40 15.18
C TYR A 550 3.30 -6.65 16.28
N GLY A 551 2.11 -7.08 15.89
CA GLY A 551 0.99 -7.33 16.80
C GLY A 551 0.31 -6.07 17.34
N HIS A 552 0.62 -4.87 16.85
CA HIS A 552 -0.13 -3.67 17.24
C HIS A 552 -1.61 -3.82 16.86
N GLY A 553 -2.52 -3.44 17.76
CA GLY A 553 -3.96 -3.63 17.55
C GLY A 553 -4.45 -5.07 17.69
N THR A 554 -3.71 -5.96 18.36
CA THR A 554 -4.13 -7.36 18.55
C THR A 554 -5.44 -7.45 19.34
N VAL A 555 -6.44 -8.09 18.71
CA VAL A 555 -7.70 -8.52 19.33
C VAL A 555 -7.50 -9.86 20.03
N VAL A 556 -6.98 -10.86 19.30
CA VAL A 556 -6.61 -12.19 19.83
C VAL A 556 -5.34 -12.71 19.16
N ASN A 557 -4.59 -13.54 19.89
CA ASN A 557 -3.47 -14.29 19.32
C ASN A 557 -3.36 -15.69 19.95
N TYR A 558 -3.80 -16.72 19.22
CA TYR A 558 -3.82 -18.09 19.72
C TYR A 558 -2.84 -19.05 19.00
N GLY A 559 -2.07 -18.54 18.04
CA GLY A 559 -1.15 -19.32 17.23
C GLY A 559 -1.39 -19.19 15.73
N LYS A 560 -0.48 -19.76 14.92
CA LYS A 560 -0.46 -19.60 13.46
C LYS A 560 -1.75 -20.09 12.80
N GLY A 561 -2.38 -19.23 12.01
CA GLY A 561 -3.50 -19.60 11.14
C GLY A 561 -4.05 -18.44 10.32
N SER A 562 -5.04 -18.73 9.49
CA SER A 562 -5.53 -17.85 8.43
C SER A 562 -7.04 -17.56 8.49
N ALA A 563 -7.81 -18.33 9.28
CA ALA A 563 -9.25 -18.17 9.40
C ALA A 563 -9.67 -17.04 10.33
N LEU A 564 -10.70 -16.30 9.94
CA LEU A 564 -11.38 -15.27 10.73
C LEU A 564 -12.80 -15.05 10.23
N SER A 565 -13.76 -15.01 11.15
CA SER A 565 -15.10 -14.46 10.88
C SER A 565 -15.59 -13.70 12.10
N VAL A 566 -16.26 -12.57 11.90
CA VAL A 566 -17.04 -11.94 12.96
C VAL A 566 -18.29 -12.78 13.20
N ILE A 567 -18.65 -12.98 14.47
CA ILE A 567 -19.78 -13.82 14.87
C ILE A 567 -21.07 -13.02 14.70
N SER A 568 -21.89 -13.41 13.71
CA SER A 568 -23.24 -12.88 13.51
C SER A 568 -24.16 -14.02 13.10
N SER A 569 -24.73 -14.70 14.09
CA SER A 569 -25.47 -15.94 13.86
C SER A 569 -26.66 -16.09 14.82
N PRO A 570 -27.86 -16.41 14.33
CA PRO A 570 -29.01 -16.72 15.17
C PRO A 570 -28.85 -18.05 15.92
N ASN A 571 -28.08 -18.99 15.38
CA ASN A 571 -27.84 -20.30 15.98
C ASN A 571 -26.84 -20.24 17.15
N PHE A 572 -25.88 -19.31 17.14
CA PHE A 572 -24.87 -19.22 18.20
C PHE A 572 -25.32 -18.38 19.41
N PRO A 573 -24.77 -18.59 20.62
CA PRO A 573 -25.16 -17.86 21.83
C PRO A 573 -24.99 -16.33 21.72
N ALA A 574 -25.82 -15.58 22.45
CA ALA A 574 -25.85 -14.12 22.39
C ALA A 574 -24.54 -13.48 22.87
N GLU A 575 -23.87 -14.09 23.84
CA GLU A 575 -22.64 -13.60 24.45
C GLU A 575 -21.43 -13.55 23.50
N TYR A 576 -21.45 -14.30 22.40
CA TYR A 576 -20.39 -14.30 21.39
C TYR A 576 -20.65 -13.37 20.21
N GLN A 577 -21.86 -12.81 20.09
CA GLN A 577 -22.23 -11.99 18.95
C GLN A 577 -21.32 -10.76 18.85
N GLN A 578 -20.89 -10.44 17.62
CA GLN A 578 -19.90 -9.41 17.31
C GLN A 578 -18.50 -9.65 17.90
N GLY A 579 -18.26 -10.83 18.47
CA GLY A 579 -16.93 -11.36 18.72
C GLY A 579 -16.29 -11.96 17.46
N VAL A 580 -15.24 -12.77 17.64
CA VAL A 580 -14.48 -13.37 16.53
C VAL A 580 -14.43 -14.89 16.62
N ALA A 581 -14.71 -15.57 15.52
CA ALA A 581 -14.30 -16.94 15.29
C ALA A 581 -12.93 -16.93 14.58
N SER A 582 -11.99 -17.76 15.02
CA SER A 582 -10.66 -17.87 14.40
C SER A 582 -10.10 -19.28 14.51
N ALA A 583 -9.10 -19.60 13.68
CA ALA A 583 -8.47 -20.91 13.69
C ALA A 583 -6.95 -20.86 13.82
N THR A 584 -6.42 -21.92 14.43
CA THR A 584 -5.00 -22.26 14.44
C THR A 584 -4.82 -23.56 13.66
N LEU A 585 -3.89 -23.55 12.70
CA LEU A 585 -3.70 -24.62 11.73
C LEU A 585 -2.32 -25.25 11.78
N LEU A 586 -1.41 -24.77 12.63
CA LEU A 586 -0.05 -25.29 12.75
C LEU A 586 0.40 -25.26 14.21
N GLY A 587 0.81 -26.43 14.72
CA GLY A 587 1.18 -26.66 16.12
C GLY A 587 -0.01 -27.07 16.97
N ASN A 588 -1.06 -26.24 17.02
CA ASN A 588 -2.31 -26.53 17.74
C ASN A 588 -3.47 -26.45 16.72
N TYR A 589 -4.24 -27.53 16.54
CA TYR A 589 -5.22 -27.64 15.45
C TYR A 589 -6.64 -27.43 15.97
N PHE A 590 -7.13 -26.19 15.91
CA PHE A 590 -8.45 -25.87 16.45
C PHE A 590 -9.13 -24.66 15.77
N VAL A 591 -10.44 -24.60 15.96
CA VAL A 591 -11.30 -23.44 15.70
C VAL A 591 -11.88 -22.97 17.03
N SER A 592 -11.87 -21.67 17.29
CA SER A 592 -12.32 -21.08 18.56
C SER A 592 -13.24 -19.89 18.36
N LEU A 593 -14.13 -19.66 19.33
CA LEU A 593 -14.96 -18.45 19.45
C LEU A 593 -14.42 -17.56 20.57
N SER A 594 -14.39 -16.25 20.34
CA SER A 594 -13.99 -15.29 21.35
C SER A 594 -14.97 -14.12 21.43
N LYS A 595 -15.29 -13.71 22.65
CA LYS A 595 -16.04 -12.46 22.90
C LYS A 595 -15.14 -11.27 22.66
N ALA A 596 -15.73 -10.11 22.34
CA ALA A 596 -15.01 -8.87 22.13
C ALA A 596 -15.63 -7.73 22.95
N ARG A 597 -14.79 -6.79 23.42
CA ARG A 597 -15.22 -5.54 24.06
C ARG A 597 -14.31 -4.38 23.66
N SER A 598 -14.78 -3.16 23.84
CA SER A 598 -14.07 -1.94 23.37
C SER A 598 -14.12 -0.75 24.35
N ASP A 599 -14.35 -1.01 25.63
CA ASP A 599 -14.57 0.02 26.66
C ASP A 599 -13.42 1.05 26.72
N ASP A 600 -12.18 0.58 26.59
CA ASP A 600 -10.95 1.38 26.71
C ASP A 600 -10.46 1.96 25.38
N GLY A 601 -11.25 1.81 24.30
CA GLY A 601 -10.90 2.29 22.96
C GLY A 601 -10.70 1.14 21.97
N PRO A 602 -9.53 0.45 21.97
CA PRO A 602 -9.28 -0.71 21.12
C PRO A 602 -10.22 -1.88 21.42
N ILE A 603 -10.50 -2.69 20.40
CA ILE A 603 -11.22 -3.95 20.55
C ILE A 603 -10.26 -5.01 21.06
N ILE A 604 -10.64 -5.69 22.14
CA ILE A 604 -9.88 -6.80 22.72
C ILE A 604 -10.76 -8.03 22.87
N GLY A 605 -10.18 -9.21 22.64
CA GLY A 605 -10.80 -10.49 22.96
C GLY A 605 -10.69 -10.79 24.45
N THR A 606 -11.73 -11.36 25.06
CA THR A 606 -11.75 -11.68 26.51
C THR A 606 -11.81 -13.18 26.78
N ASP A 607 -12.94 -13.80 26.43
CA ASP A 607 -13.18 -15.23 26.66
C ASP A 607 -12.87 -16.02 25.39
N ARG A 608 -12.42 -17.27 25.53
CA ARG A 608 -12.20 -18.20 24.42
C ARG A 608 -12.92 -19.51 24.68
N LEU A 609 -13.65 -20.01 23.69
CA LEU A 609 -14.15 -21.37 23.63
C LEU A 609 -13.48 -22.10 22.46
N ASP A 610 -12.78 -23.19 22.75
CA ASP A 610 -12.22 -24.08 21.73
C ASP A 610 -13.36 -24.96 21.18
N LEU A 611 -13.93 -24.54 20.05
CA LEU A 611 -15.15 -25.10 19.46
C LEU A 611 -14.92 -26.46 18.83
N VAL A 612 -13.83 -26.59 18.06
CA VAL A 612 -13.41 -27.83 17.38
C VAL A 612 -11.91 -27.96 17.59
N THR A 613 -11.44 -29.11 18.08
CA THR A 613 -10.01 -29.39 18.22
C THR A 613 -9.66 -30.77 17.65
N SER A 614 -8.45 -30.91 17.12
CA SER A 614 -7.91 -32.20 16.63
C SER A 614 -6.47 -32.40 17.10
N THR A 615 -6.11 -33.64 17.39
CA THR A 615 -4.70 -34.05 17.60
C THR A 615 -4.02 -34.46 16.29
N ASN A 616 -4.77 -34.65 15.21
CA ASN A 616 -4.24 -35.03 13.90
C ASN A 616 -3.79 -33.79 13.13
N ALA A 617 -2.49 -33.68 12.88
CA ALA A 617 -1.88 -32.54 12.19
C ALA A 617 -2.30 -32.39 10.71
N ALA A 618 -3.03 -33.36 10.15
CA ALA A 618 -3.62 -33.22 8.83
C ALA A 618 -4.88 -32.34 8.81
N PHE A 619 -5.50 -32.05 9.97
CA PHE A 619 -6.56 -31.04 10.07
C PHE A 619 -5.96 -29.64 9.97
N ARG A 620 -6.25 -28.93 8.89
CA ARG A 620 -5.71 -27.60 8.58
C ARG A 620 -6.88 -26.64 8.35
N PRO A 621 -7.53 -26.13 9.42
CA PRO A 621 -8.62 -25.16 9.30
C PRO A 621 -8.07 -23.82 8.79
N VAL A 622 -8.23 -23.56 7.49
CA VAL A 622 -7.65 -22.39 6.81
C VAL A 622 -8.62 -21.22 6.69
N ASP A 623 -9.92 -21.46 6.66
CA ASP A 623 -10.93 -20.40 6.68
C ASP A 623 -12.18 -20.82 7.48
N CYS A 624 -12.97 -19.84 7.92
CA CYS A 624 -14.29 -20.07 8.51
C CYS A 624 -15.26 -18.94 8.17
N GLU A 625 -16.54 -19.28 8.03
CA GLU A 625 -17.59 -18.33 7.63
C GLU A 625 -18.95 -18.76 8.21
N PHE A 626 -19.80 -17.80 8.60
CA PHE A 626 -21.16 -18.10 9.03
C PHE A 626 -22.12 -18.11 7.84
N GLY A 627 -22.97 -19.14 7.75
CA GLY A 627 -23.99 -19.27 6.71
C GLY A 627 -25.31 -18.58 7.05
N PHE A 628 -26.20 -18.50 6.06
CA PHE A 628 -27.57 -17.97 6.24
C PHE A 628 -28.42 -18.80 7.21
N ASP A 629 -28.10 -20.09 7.31
CA ASP A 629 -28.67 -21.04 8.27
C ASP A 629 -28.21 -20.80 9.72
N GLY A 630 -27.26 -19.88 9.91
CA GLY A 630 -26.62 -19.56 11.19
C GLY A 630 -25.49 -20.52 11.59
N ALA A 631 -25.19 -21.57 10.83
CA ALA A 631 -24.11 -22.48 11.14
C ALA A 631 -22.73 -21.85 10.87
N LEU A 632 -21.68 -22.36 11.54
CA LEU A 632 -20.30 -22.03 11.21
C LEU A 632 -19.72 -23.09 10.27
N TYR A 633 -19.21 -22.65 9.14
CA TYR A 633 -18.53 -23.49 8.16
C TYR A 633 -17.02 -23.34 8.34
N ILE A 634 -16.29 -24.45 8.22
CA ILE A 634 -14.83 -24.51 8.39
C ILE A 634 -14.23 -25.16 7.14
N SER A 635 -13.33 -24.43 6.47
CA SER A 635 -12.53 -24.93 5.36
C SER A 635 -11.31 -25.67 5.91
N ASP A 636 -11.19 -26.97 5.62
CA ASP A 636 -10.05 -27.80 5.96
C ASP A 636 -9.25 -28.15 4.70
N PHE A 637 -8.00 -27.66 4.64
CA PHE A 637 -7.07 -27.96 3.55
C PHE A 637 -6.67 -29.44 3.51
N SER A 638 -6.85 -30.17 4.63
CA SER A 638 -6.64 -31.62 4.75
C SER A 638 -5.27 -32.12 4.25
N SER A 639 -4.19 -31.49 4.70
CA SER A 639 -2.82 -31.79 4.25
C SER A 639 -1.81 -31.89 5.41
N ARG A 640 -0.76 -32.70 5.19
CA ARG A 640 0.42 -32.75 6.05
C ARG A 640 1.24 -31.47 5.97
N ILE A 641 1.49 -30.98 4.76
CA ILE A 641 2.27 -29.77 4.51
C ILE A 641 1.33 -28.63 4.13
N ILE A 642 1.56 -27.44 4.72
CA ILE A 642 0.75 -26.24 4.49
C ILE A 642 1.61 -24.98 4.23
N GLY A 643 2.93 -25.11 4.07
CA GLY A 643 3.81 -23.95 3.87
C GLY A 643 5.14 -24.25 3.20
N HIS A 644 5.42 -23.55 2.10
CA HIS A 644 6.67 -23.64 1.33
C HIS A 644 7.83 -22.82 1.95
N ALA A 645 7.57 -22.14 3.08
CA ALA A 645 8.60 -21.53 3.91
C ALA A 645 9.36 -22.59 4.74
N GLN A 646 8.68 -23.68 5.12
CA GLN A 646 9.27 -24.77 5.90
C GLN A 646 9.69 -25.95 5.01
N HIS A 647 8.99 -26.18 3.91
CA HIS A 647 9.23 -27.28 2.96
C HIS A 647 9.62 -26.76 1.56
N PRO A 648 10.39 -27.53 0.77
CA PRO A 648 10.58 -27.27 -0.65
C PRO A 648 9.25 -27.18 -1.41
N MET A 649 9.19 -26.40 -2.49
CA MET A 649 7.95 -26.21 -3.26
C MET A 649 7.45 -27.49 -3.92
N ARG A 650 8.36 -28.43 -4.19
CA ARG A 650 8.10 -29.68 -4.92
C ARG A 650 8.33 -30.92 -4.05
N ASP A 651 8.20 -30.78 -2.72
CA ASP A 651 8.25 -31.91 -1.78
C ASP A 651 7.14 -32.93 -2.11
N PRO A 652 7.46 -34.21 -2.39
CA PRO A 652 6.45 -35.19 -2.80
C PRO A 652 5.39 -35.49 -1.73
N GLN A 653 5.58 -35.01 -0.49
CA GLN A 653 4.60 -35.13 0.58
C GLN A 653 3.49 -34.06 0.53
N TRP A 654 3.56 -33.08 -0.37
CA TRP A 654 2.46 -32.15 -0.62
C TRP A 654 1.21 -32.90 -1.04
N ASN A 655 0.05 -32.47 -0.55
CA ASN A 655 -1.24 -33.01 -0.95
C ASN A 655 -2.05 -31.93 -1.68
N HIS A 656 -2.28 -32.17 -2.97
CA HIS A 656 -3.00 -31.26 -3.87
C HIS A 656 -4.41 -31.78 -4.22
N GLU A 657 -4.84 -32.87 -3.58
CA GLU A 657 -5.98 -33.68 -4.04
C GLU A 657 -7.07 -33.84 -2.97
N LYS A 658 -6.93 -33.19 -1.81
CA LYS A 658 -7.81 -33.34 -0.64
C LYS A 658 -8.34 -31.99 -0.19
N GLY A 659 -9.55 -31.96 0.36
CA GLY A 659 -10.19 -30.73 0.80
C GLY A 659 -11.59 -30.98 1.35
N ARG A 660 -11.92 -30.36 2.49
CA ARG A 660 -13.17 -30.63 3.21
C ARG A 660 -13.80 -29.36 3.74
N ILE A 661 -15.12 -29.33 3.74
CA ILE A 661 -15.89 -28.33 4.45
C ILE A 661 -16.62 -29.03 5.60
N TRP A 662 -16.40 -28.55 6.82
CA TRP A 662 -17.09 -28.97 8.02
C TRP A 662 -18.14 -27.93 8.41
N ARG A 663 -19.27 -28.37 8.96
CA ARG A 663 -20.35 -27.50 9.45
C ARG A 663 -20.58 -27.74 10.93
N VAL A 664 -20.67 -26.65 11.70
CA VAL A 664 -20.86 -26.68 13.16
C VAL A 664 -22.12 -25.91 13.53
N VAL A 665 -22.93 -26.52 14.39
CA VAL A 665 -24.17 -25.93 14.93
C VAL A 665 -24.21 -26.05 16.45
N HIS A 666 -24.86 -25.10 17.11
CA HIS A 666 -25.24 -25.19 18.50
C HIS A 666 -26.57 -25.94 18.64
N ASN A 667 -26.59 -26.99 19.46
CA ASN A 667 -27.71 -27.93 19.59
C ASN A 667 -28.94 -27.32 20.30
N GLY A 668 -28.71 -26.33 21.16
CA GLY A 668 -29.77 -25.68 21.95
C GLY A 668 -30.52 -24.56 21.21
N LYS A 669 -30.20 -24.30 19.95
CA LYS A 669 -30.84 -23.24 19.14
C LYS A 669 -31.17 -23.79 17.74
N PRO A 670 -32.29 -23.38 17.14
CA PRO A 670 -32.62 -23.85 15.80
C PRO A 670 -31.62 -23.31 14.77
N VAL A 671 -31.42 -24.08 13.71
CA VAL A 671 -30.83 -23.58 12.47
C VAL A 671 -31.91 -22.83 11.69
N VAL A 672 -31.51 -21.83 10.92
CA VAL A 672 -32.43 -21.12 10.02
C VAL A 672 -32.63 -21.98 8.78
N THR A 673 -33.86 -22.43 8.56
CA THR A 673 -34.22 -23.21 7.38
C THR A 673 -34.93 -22.39 6.33
N ASP A 674 -35.25 -21.12 6.59
CA ASP A 674 -35.87 -20.21 5.63
C ASP A 674 -35.25 -18.82 5.79
N TRP A 675 -34.54 -18.37 4.76
CA TRP A 675 -33.89 -17.06 4.72
C TRP A 675 -34.44 -16.22 3.56
N PRO A 676 -34.40 -14.88 3.67
CA PRO A 676 -35.03 -14.01 2.69
C PRO A 676 -34.45 -14.16 1.28
N ASP A 677 -35.30 -14.05 0.25
CA ASP A 677 -34.86 -13.86 -1.14
C ASP A 677 -34.32 -12.44 -1.32
N ILE A 678 -33.00 -12.31 -1.50
CA ILE A 678 -32.31 -11.03 -1.64
C ILE A 678 -32.09 -10.66 -3.12
N GLU A 679 -31.79 -11.64 -3.99
CA GLU A 679 -31.55 -11.39 -5.41
C GLU A 679 -32.82 -10.89 -6.11
N GLY A 680 -33.98 -11.48 -5.79
CA GLY A 680 -35.28 -11.10 -6.33
C GLY A 680 -35.93 -9.89 -5.64
N ALA A 681 -35.39 -9.43 -4.51
CA ALA A 681 -36.01 -8.38 -3.70
C ALA A 681 -36.18 -7.06 -4.48
N THR A 682 -37.37 -6.47 -4.34
CA THR A 682 -37.69 -5.09 -4.75
C THR A 682 -37.03 -4.08 -3.80
N VAL A 683 -36.95 -2.80 -4.21
CA VAL A 683 -36.38 -1.74 -3.35
C VAL A 683 -36.99 -1.73 -1.93
N PRO A 684 -38.33 -1.72 -1.73
CA PRO A 684 -38.91 -1.75 -0.39
C PRO A 684 -38.53 -2.99 0.42
N GLN A 685 -38.49 -4.17 -0.21
CA GLN A 685 -38.08 -5.41 0.45
C GLN A 685 -36.60 -5.36 0.86
N SER A 686 -35.71 -4.90 -0.03
CA SER A 686 -34.29 -4.74 0.29
C SER A 686 -34.03 -3.73 1.40
N LEU A 687 -34.83 -2.65 1.48
CA LEU A 687 -34.76 -1.69 2.59
C LEU A 687 -35.14 -2.32 3.93
N ALA A 688 -36.19 -3.16 3.96
CA ALA A 688 -36.55 -3.89 5.16
C ALA A 688 -35.42 -4.84 5.63
N LEU A 689 -34.67 -5.42 4.69
CA LEU A 689 -33.54 -6.30 5.00
C LEU A 689 -32.35 -5.56 5.64
N LEU A 690 -32.23 -4.24 5.51
CA LEU A 690 -31.21 -3.46 6.23
C LEU A 690 -31.41 -3.48 7.76
N ALA A 691 -32.59 -3.83 8.25
CA ALA A 691 -32.84 -4.01 9.69
C ALA A 691 -32.60 -5.45 10.19
N HIS A 692 -32.21 -6.38 9.31
CA HIS A 692 -32.06 -7.79 9.66
C HIS A 692 -30.95 -8.03 10.69
N PRO A 693 -31.10 -8.94 11.69
CA PRO A 693 -30.10 -9.16 12.74
C PRO A 693 -28.77 -9.72 12.23
N GLN A 694 -28.79 -10.58 11.21
CA GLN A 694 -27.58 -11.17 10.61
C GLN A 694 -26.83 -10.16 9.73
N ASN A 695 -25.52 -10.00 9.97
CA ASN A 695 -24.65 -9.11 9.20
C ASN A 695 -24.59 -9.51 7.71
N LEU A 696 -24.59 -10.82 7.42
CA LEU A 696 -24.53 -11.37 6.06
C LEU A 696 -25.74 -10.97 5.21
N VAL A 697 -26.95 -11.00 5.78
CA VAL A 697 -28.17 -10.54 5.10
C VAL A 697 -28.09 -9.05 4.80
N ARG A 698 -27.65 -8.23 5.76
CA ARG A 698 -27.48 -6.79 5.53
C ARG A 698 -26.40 -6.51 4.47
N HIS A 699 -25.31 -7.28 4.44
CA HIS A 699 -24.27 -7.15 3.42
C HIS A 699 -24.82 -7.35 2.01
N HIS A 700 -25.56 -8.42 1.77
CA HIS A 700 -26.18 -8.66 0.46
C HIS A 700 -27.33 -7.70 0.15
N ALA A 701 -28.07 -7.22 1.16
CA ALA A 701 -29.07 -6.16 0.97
C ALA A 701 -28.42 -4.83 0.51
N ARG A 702 -27.27 -4.45 1.08
CA ARG A 702 -26.50 -3.26 0.63
C ARG A 702 -26.03 -3.42 -0.82
N ILE A 703 -25.48 -4.59 -1.18
CA ILE A 703 -25.08 -4.91 -2.56
C ILE A 703 -26.29 -4.79 -3.50
N ARG A 704 -27.42 -5.39 -3.15
CA ARG A 704 -28.66 -5.33 -3.94
C ARG A 704 -29.11 -3.89 -4.15
N LEU A 705 -29.18 -3.08 -3.09
CA LEU A 705 -29.60 -1.69 -3.17
C LEU A 705 -28.65 -0.82 -3.99
N ARG A 706 -27.33 -1.06 -3.98
CA ARG A 706 -26.40 -0.36 -4.89
C ARG A 706 -26.63 -0.74 -6.35
N GLY A 707 -27.00 -2.00 -6.63
CA GLY A 707 -27.30 -2.48 -7.98
C GLY A 707 -28.65 -2.03 -8.57
N LEU A 708 -29.59 -1.53 -7.76
CA LEU A 708 -30.95 -1.18 -8.19
C LEU A 708 -31.12 0.25 -8.78
N GLY A 709 -30.04 1.06 -8.84
CA GLY A 709 -30.03 2.34 -9.55
C GLY A 709 -30.79 3.50 -8.88
N GLY A 710 -31.15 4.53 -9.67
CA GLY A 710 -31.55 5.85 -9.17
C GLY A 710 -32.85 5.92 -8.36
N ALA A 711 -33.72 4.92 -8.43
CA ALA A 711 -34.95 4.87 -7.63
C ALA A 711 -34.70 4.59 -6.13
N VAL A 712 -33.49 4.15 -5.78
CA VAL A 712 -33.11 3.74 -4.43
C VAL A 712 -32.98 4.94 -3.50
N VAL A 713 -32.42 6.06 -3.97
CA VAL A 713 -32.18 7.25 -3.13
C VAL A 713 -33.48 7.85 -2.58
N PRO A 714 -34.52 8.14 -3.40
CA PRO A 714 -35.80 8.63 -2.88
C PRO A 714 -36.47 7.65 -1.91
N ALA A 715 -36.36 6.33 -2.16
CA ALA A 715 -36.93 5.31 -1.30
C ALA A 715 -36.20 5.20 0.04
N LEU A 716 -34.86 5.34 0.05
CA LEU A 716 -34.04 5.44 1.26
C LEU A 716 -34.41 6.68 2.08
N ASP A 717 -34.60 7.82 1.43
CA ASP A 717 -35.00 9.06 2.10
C ASP A 717 -36.36 8.89 2.79
N ALA A 718 -37.35 8.31 2.09
CA ALA A 718 -38.66 8.01 2.68
C ALA A 718 -38.55 7.00 3.84
N TRP A 719 -37.77 5.93 3.67
CA TRP A 719 -37.58 4.89 4.68
C TRP A 719 -36.88 5.42 5.93
N THR A 720 -35.77 6.15 5.77
CA THR A 720 -35.03 6.75 6.88
C THR A 720 -35.85 7.84 7.60
N ALA A 721 -36.66 8.62 6.87
CA ALA A 721 -37.59 9.56 7.47
C ALA A 721 -38.65 8.86 8.34
N ALA A 722 -39.13 7.69 7.92
CA ALA A 722 -40.13 6.89 8.63
C ALA A 722 -39.57 6.09 9.83
N LEU A 723 -38.25 6.02 10.03
CA LEU A 723 -37.67 5.31 11.17
C LEU A 723 -38.09 5.94 12.50
N ASP A 724 -38.50 5.11 13.46
CA ASP A 724 -38.82 5.56 14.81
C ASP A 724 -37.54 5.83 15.61
N ARG A 725 -37.26 7.11 15.88
CA ARG A 725 -36.07 7.55 16.64
C ARG A 725 -36.02 7.01 18.07
N THR A 726 -37.14 6.55 18.61
CA THR A 726 -37.22 6.02 19.98
C THR A 726 -36.81 4.55 20.06
N GLN A 727 -36.79 3.83 18.93
CA GLN A 727 -36.39 2.42 18.90
C GLN A 727 -34.87 2.29 19.03
N SER A 728 -34.42 1.28 19.79
CA SER A 728 -32.99 0.95 19.92
C SER A 728 -32.34 0.54 18.59
N SER A 729 -33.13 0.09 17.61
CA SER A 729 -32.70 -0.26 16.26
C SER A 729 -32.48 0.94 15.34
N PHE A 730 -32.94 2.15 15.73
CA PHE A 730 -32.86 3.37 14.90
C PHE A 730 -31.43 3.61 14.41
N GLY A 731 -30.47 3.67 15.33
CA GLY A 731 -29.10 4.05 15.01
C GLY A 731 -28.42 3.09 14.03
N GLN A 732 -28.63 1.77 14.18
CA GLN A 732 -28.14 0.80 13.21
C GLN A 732 -28.81 0.98 11.85
N SER A 733 -30.14 1.13 11.81
CA SER A 733 -30.89 1.24 10.55
C SER A 733 -30.49 2.51 9.79
N ALA A 734 -30.29 3.61 10.51
CA ALA A 734 -29.77 4.86 9.97
C ALA A 734 -28.34 4.70 9.40
N LEU A 735 -27.45 4.00 10.11
CA LEU A 735 -26.09 3.72 9.63
C LEU A 735 -26.09 2.90 8.34
N GLU A 736 -26.91 1.85 8.27
CA GLU A 736 -27.09 1.02 7.09
C GLU A 736 -27.60 1.84 5.89
N GLY A 737 -28.60 2.71 6.12
CA GLY A 737 -29.09 3.64 5.09
C GLY A 737 -28.00 4.60 4.60
N LEU A 738 -27.21 5.18 5.52
CA LEU A 738 -26.12 6.10 5.18
C LEU A 738 -25.00 5.42 4.35
N TRP A 739 -24.68 4.16 4.60
CA TRP A 739 -23.73 3.41 3.79
C TRP A 739 -24.23 3.17 2.37
N VAL A 740 -25.51 2.85 2.19
CA VAL A 740 -26.09 2.69 0.86
C VAL A 740 -26.15 4.04 0.13
N LEU A 741 -26.57 5.11 0.82
CA LEU A 741 -26.54 6.47 0.28
C LEU A 741 -25.14 6.87 -0.17
N HIS A 742 -24.11 6.58 0.62
CA HIS A 742 -22.72 6.84 0.22
C HIS A 742 -22.35 6.16 -1.10
N GLY A 743 -22.72 4.88 -1.27
CA GLY A 743 -22.46 4.13 -2.51
C GLY A 743 -23.18 4.69 -3.73
N HIS A 744 -24.29 5.41 -3.55
CA HIS A 744 -24.98 6.18 -4.59
C HIS A 744 -24.42 7.61 -4.77
N GLY A 745 -23.35 7.95 -4.08
CA GLY A 745 -22.76 9.28 -4.13
C GLY A 745 -23.59 10.33 -3.38
N GLU A 746 -24.36 9.94 -2.38
CA GLU A 746 -25.24 10.85 -1.62
C GLU A 746 -24.72 11.10 -0.19
N VAL A 747 -25.03 12.28 0.35
CA VAL A 747 -24.70 12.69 1.72
C VAL A 747 -25.99 13.16 2.41
N ARG A 748 -26.20 12.79 3.68
CA ARG A 748 -27.34 13.23 4.51
C ARG A 748 -26.83 13.81 5.83
N PRO A 749 -26.46 15.11 5.86
CA PRO A 749 -25.85 15.72 7.03
C PRO A 749 -26.71 15.60 8.30
N THR A 750 -28.04 15.76 8.19
CA THR A 750 -28.96 15.64 9.33
C THR A 750 -28.89 14.26 9.99
N LEU A 751 -29.03 13.19 9.21
CA LEU A 751 -29.01 11.82 9.72
C LEU A 751 -27.63 11.43 10.26
N LEU A 752 -26.55 11.89 9.59
CA LEU A 752 -25.18 11.69 10.09
C LEU A 752 -24.96 12.42 11.42
N GLY A 753 -25.49 13.65 11.53
CA GLY A 753 -25.49 14.43 12.76
C GLY A 753 -26.23 13.75 13.91
N GLU A 754 -27.38 13.12 13.65
CA GLU A 754 -28.10 12.32 14.66
C GLU A 754 -27.24 11.15 15.17
N LEU A 755 -26.53 10.43 14.29
CA LEU A 755 -25.63 9.34 14.71
C LEU A 755 -24.43 9.83 15.52
N LEU A 756 -23.88 11.01 15.21
CA LEU A 756 -22.80 11.63 15.98
C LEU A 756 -23.23 11.98 17.42
N HIS A 757 -24.53 12.06 17.71
CA HIS A 757 -25.08 12.29 19.04
C HIS A 757 -25.74 11.04 19.66
N SER A 758 -25.56 9.87 19.05
CA SER A 758 -26.07 8.59 19.57
C SER A 758 -25.53 8.31 20.98
N ALA A 759 -26.33 7.67 21.83
CA ALA A 759 -25.86 7.16 23.13
C ALA A 759 -24.81 6.04 22.97
N ASP A 760 -24.90 5.24 21.90
CA ASP A 760 -23.95 4.17 21.59
C ASP A 760 -22.66 4.76 20.99
N PRO A 761 -21.50 4.63 21.67
CA PRO A 761 -20.23 5.12 21.14
C PRO A 761 -19.80 4.44 19.84
N LEU A 762 -20.23 3.21 19.57
CA LEU A 762 -19.87 2.50 18.33
C LEU A 762 -20.57 3.10 17.10
N LEU A 763 -21.80 3.60 17.27
CA LEU A 763 -22.49 4.36 16.23
C LEU A 763 -21.83 5.73 15.99
N ARG A 764 -21.38 6.40 17.06
CA ARG A 764 -20.62 7.66 16.93
C ARG A 764 -19.30 7.43 16.19
N VAL A 765 -18.59 6.34 16.48
CA VAL A 765 -17.37 5.93 15.76
C VAL A 765 -17.64 5.71 14.28
N ALA A 766 -18.69 4.94 13.94
CA ALA A 766 -19.06 4.66 12.55
C ALA A 766 -19.42 5.95 11.79
N ALA A 767 -20.14 6.87 12.44
CA ALA A 767 -20.46 8.19 11.89
C ALA A 767 -19.20 9.03 11.64
N VAL A 768 -18.27 9.08 12.61
CA VAL A 768 -16.98 9.77 12.44
C VAL A 768 -16.19 9.17 11.27
N GLN A 769 -16.10 7.83 11.17
CA GLN A 769 -15.41 7.17 10.06
C GLN A 769 -16.05 7.50 8.69
N LEU A 770 -17.37 7.64 8.61
CA LEU A 770 -18.05 8.01 7.36
C LEU A 770 -17.70 9.44 6.90
N ILE A 771 -17.38 10.36 7.83
CA ILE A 771 -16.91 11.71 7.48
C ILE A 771 -15.69 11.65 6.56
N ARG A 772 -14.77 10.69 6.76
CA ARG A 772 -13.59 10.50 5.89
C ARG A 772 -13.95 10.45 4.40
N PHE A 773 -15.04 9.76 4.07
CA PHE A 773 -15.43 9.53 2.67
C PHE A 773 -16.39 10.58 2.13
N GLN A 774 -16.93 11.44 3.00
CA GLN A 774 -17.92 12.47 2.65
C GLN A 774 -17.38 13.90 2.81
N ALA A 775 -16.19 14.09 3.38
CA ALA A 775 -15.62 15.39 3.74
C ALA A 775 -15.63 16.43 2.60
N GLU A 776 -15.33 16.03 1.36
CA GLU A 776 -15.34 16.94 0.20
C GLU A 776 -16.73 17.54 -0.10
N ARG A 777 -17.80 16.91 0.39
CA ARG A 777 -19.21 17.32 0.19
C ARG A 777 -19.94 17.58 1.52
N LEU A 778 -19.20 17.70 2.62
CA LEU A 778 -19.74 17.88 3.95
C LEU A 778 -19.09 19.11 4.61
N PRO A 779 -19.67 20.32 4.46
CA PRO A 779 -19.12 21.55 5.00
C PRO A 779 -18.89 21.52 6.53
N GLU A 780 -19.70 20.75 7.25
CA GLU A 780 -19.66 20.61 8.71
C GLU A 780 -18.55 19.67 9.19
N ALA A 781 -17.88 18.93 8.29
CA ALA A 781 -16.93 17.87 8.61
C ALA A 781 -15.88 18.31 9.64
N LEU A 782 -15.27 19.48 9.45
CA LEU A 782 -14.24 19.99 10.35
C LEU A 782 -14.79 20.29 11.76
N ALA A 783 -15.96 20.92 11.82
CA ALA A 783 -16.63 21.26 13.07
C ALA A 783 -17.04 20.01 13.85
N TRP A 784 -17.59 19.01 13.15
CA TRP A 784 -17.98 17.73 13.75
C TRP A 784 -16.78 16.93 14.23
N LEU A 785 -15.68 16.88 13.49
CA LEU A 785 -14.45 16.22 13.94
C LEU A 785 -13.87 16.92 15.18
N THR A 786 -13.94 18.26 15.25
CA THR A 786 -13.50 19.03 16.42
C THR A 786 -14.38 18.76 17.65
N SER A 787 -15.68 18.57 17.45
CA SER A 787 -16.60 18.16 18.52
C SER A 787 -16.30 16.74 18.99
N ALA A 788 -16.20 15.78 18.06
CA ALA A 788 -15.90 14.37 18.35
C ALA A 788 -14.51 14.17 18.98
N ALA A 789 -13.56 15.07 18.76
CA ALA A 789 -12.24 15.04 19.40
C ALA A 789 -12.33 15.14 20.95
N GLN A 790 -13.42 15.71 21.46
CA GLN A 790 -13.71 15.89 22.88
C GLN A 790 -14.70 14.84 23.42
N ASP A 791 -15.14 13.88 22.61
CA ASP A 791 -16.08 12.83 23.02
C ASP A 791 -15.55 12.10 24.27
N PRO A 792 -16.39 11.76 25.27
CA PRO A 792 -15.95 11.06 26.47
C PRO A 792 -15.39 9.67 26.19
N HIS A 793 -15.84 8.99 25.15
CA HIS A 793 -15.41 7.63 24.83
C HIS A 793 -14.10 7.65 24.03
N PRO A 794 -13.03 6.96 24.49
CA PRO A 794 -11.71 6.98 23.83
C PRO A 794 -11.75 6.52 22.38
N ARG A 795 -12.61 5.54 22.06
CA ARG A 795 -12.76 5.03 20.69
C ARG A 795 -13.23 6.08 19.68
N VAL A 796 -14.11 7.02 20.08
CA VAL A 796 -14.57 8.10 19.20
C VAL A 796 -13.40 9.04 18.90
N ARG A 797 -12.60 9.36 19.92
CA ARG A 797 -11.36 10.15 19.76
C ARG A 797 -10.35 9.46 18.85
N MET A 798 -10.17 8.14 18.98
CA MET A 798 -9.35 7.34 18.06
C MET A 798 -9.87 7.44 16.61
N ALA A 799 -11.18 7.36 16.39
CA ALA A 799 -11.78 7.52 15.07
C ALA A 799 -11.48 8.90 14.46
N VAL A 800 -11.49 9.98 15.25
CA VAL A 800 -11.09 11.31 14.77
C VAL A 800 -9.63 11.30 14.31
N VAL A 801 -8.71 10.72 15.09
CA VAL A 801 -7.28 10.62 14.72
C VAL A 801 -7.12 9.86 13.40
N SER A 802 -7.81 8.72 13.26
CA SER A 802 -7.81 7.90 12.05
C SER A 802 -8.33 8.67 10.82
N VAL A 803 -9.47 9.36 10.94
CA VAL A 803 -10.05 10.16 9.84
C VAL A 803 -9.12 11.30 9.43
N VAL A 804 -8.55 12.02 10.39
CA VAL A 804 -7.59 13.11 10.13
C VAL A 804 -6.33 12.59 9.44
N ALA A 805 -5.83 11.40 9.81
CA ALA A 805 -4.66 10.78 9.18
C ALA A 805 -4.80 10.65 7.66
N HIS A 806 -6.00 10.31 7.19
CA HIS A 806 -6.31 10.18 5.77
C HIS A 806 -6.60 11.53 5.11
N LEU A 807 -7.41 12.40 5.72
CA LEU A 807 -7.84 13.66 5.11
C LEU A 807 -6.70 14.67 4.96
N ARG A 808 -5.81 14.76 5.96
CA ARG A 808 -4.74 15.77 6.01
C ARG A 808 -3.76 15.72 4.84
N GLN A 809 -3.66 14.58 4.16
CA GLN A 809 -2.80 14.41 2.98
C GLN A 809 -3.21 15.32 1.82
N ARG A 810 -4.52 15.51 1.62
CA ARG A 810 -5.09 16.34 0.54
C ARG A 810 -5.70 17.63 1.07
N GLN A 811 -6.07 17.65 2.35
CA GLN A 811 -6.78 18.74 3.01
C GLN A 811 -6.15 19.01 4.38
N PRO A 812 -4.97 19.65 4.44
CA PRO A 812 -4.21 19.86 5.68
C PRO A 812 -4.99 20.58 6.79
N GLN A 813 -6.02 21.36 6.45
CA GLN A 813 -6.86 22.04 7.41
C GLN A 813 -7.56 21.10 8.41
N PHE A 814 -7.76 19.82 8.08
CA PHE A 814 -8.37 18.86 9.01
C PHE A 814 -7.50 18.55 10.23
N GLU A 815 -6.20 18.85 10.20
CA GLU A 815 -5.35 18.70 11.38
C GLU A 815 -5.80 19.58 12.55
N THR A 816 -6.48 20.71 12.29
CA THR A 816 -6.96 21.60 13.36
C THR A 816 -8.06 20.95 14.22
N ALA A 817 -8.72 19.89 13.73
CA ALA A 817 -9.69 19.14 14.52
C ALA A 817 -9.07 18.48 15.77
N LEU A 818 -7.76 18.21 15.73
CA LEU A 818 -7.03 17.57 16.83
C LEU A 818 -6.66 18.55 17.95
N ALA A 819 -6.82 19.86 17.76
CA ALA A 819 -6.40 20.88 18.73
C ALA A 819 -7.07 20.74 20.10
N LYS A 820 -8.29 20.18 20.13
CA LYS A 820 -9.07 19.94 21.36
C LYS A 820 -9.15 18.46 21.74
N LEU A 821 -8.31 17.61 21.15
CA LEU A 821 -8.34 16.18 21.42
C LEU A 821 -7.91 15.92 22.86
N ASN A 822 -8.73 15.16 23.62
CA ASN A 822 -8.31 14.70 24.94
C ASN A 822 -7.29 13.55 24.82
N THR A 823 -6.05 13.82 25.25
CA THR A 823 -4.90 12.92 25.08
C THR A 823 -4.58 12.07 26.30
N THR A 824 -5.46 11.93 27.28
CA THR A 824 -5.14 11.16 28.51
C THR A 824 -5.13 9.64 28.31
N THR A 825 -5.74 9.15 27.22
CA THR A 825 -5.88 7.71 26.95
C THR A 825 -4.68 7.18 26.15
N PRO A 826 -3.95 6.14 26.61
CA PRO A 826 -2.72 5.67 25.95
C PRO A 826 -2.87 5.28 24.46
N PRO A 827 -3.94 4.57 24.02
CA PRO A 827 -4.16 4.30 22.59
C PRO A 827 -4.26 5.57 21.73
N VAL A 828 -4.90 6.62 22.24
CA VAL A 828 -5.01 7.92 21.54
C VAL A 828 -3.64 8.59 21.43
N GLN A 829 -2.83 8.54 22.50
CA GLN A 829 -1.46 9.06 22.49
C GLN A 829 -0.58 8.35 21.47
N GLN A 830 -0.71 7.02 21.34
CA GLN A 830 0.03 6.24 20.35
C GLN A 830 -0.36 6.65 18.93
N MET A 831 -1.66 6.73 18.60
CA MET A 831 -2.10 7.15 17.26
C MET A 831 -1.66 8.59 16.93
N LEU A 832 -1.62 9.48 17.93
CA LEU A 832 -1.04 10.81 17.77
C LEU A 832 0.47 10.77 17.52
N ALA A 833 1.20 9.83 18.12
CA ALA A 833 2.62 9.62 17.83
C ALA A 833 2.82 9.17 16.39
N ASP A 834 1.96 8.29 15.88
CA ASP A 834 2.00 7.86 14.48
C ASP A 834 1.74 9.03 13.52
N LEU A 835 0.80 9.92 13.85
CA LEU A 835 0.57 11.14 13.06
C LEU A 835 1.79 12.08 13.00
N LYS A 836 2.66 12.07 14.02
CA LYS A 836 3.89 12.90 14.02
C LYS A 836 4.92 12.45 12.99
N LEU A 837 4.76 11.27 12.39
CA LEU A 837 5.56 10.79 11.26
C LEU A 837 5.27 11.58 9.96
N GLY A 838 4.20 12.38 9.93
CA GLY A 838 3.85 13.25 8.81
C GLY A 838 3.13 12.52 7.68
N THR A 839 3.07 13.15 6.51
CA THR A 839 2.38 12.64 5.32
C THR A 839 3.31 12.28 4.18
N LYS A 840 4.61 12.55 4.32
CA LYS A 840 5.61 12.28 3.28
C LYS A 840 6.18 10.88 3.42
N PRO A 841 6.41 10.16 2.31
CA PRO A 841 7.13 8.89 2.32
C PRO A 841 8.45 8.98 3.11
N LEU A 842 8.70 8.02 3.99
CA LEU A 842 9.96 7.87 4.72
C LEU A 842 10.93 6.91 4.00
N LYS A 843 10.42 6.15 3.02
CA LYS A 843 11.22 5.34 2.12
C LYS A 843 11.42 6.06 0.79
N GLY A 844 12.69 6.28 0.44
CA GLY A 844 13.11 6.97 -0.77
C GLY A 844 12.87 6.17 -2.06
N ARG A 845 13.09 6.83 -3.20
CA ARG A 845 13.06 6.21 -4.53
C ARG A 845 14.18 5.17 -4.64
N SER A 846 13.88 4.03 -5.26
CA SER A 846 14.86 2.99 -5.56
C SER A 846 14.87 2.66 -7.06
N VAL A 847 16.05 2.37 -7.59
CA VAL A 847 16.25 1.83 -8.94
C VAL A 847 17.16 0.61 -8.86
N PRO A 848 16.89 -0.46 -9.64
CA PRO A 848 17.76 -1.63 -9.65
C PRO A 848 19.11 -1.24 -10.25
N VAL A 849 20.17 -1.33 -9.44
CA VAL A 849 21.55 -1.11 -9.90
C VAL A 849 22.19 -2.47 -10.11
N LEU A 850 22.52 -2.77 -11.36
CA LEU A 850 22.99 -4.11 -11.74
C LEU A 850 24.37 -4.39 -11.17
N GLU A 851 25.30 -3.47 -11.31
CA GLU A 851 26.67 -3.67 -10.85
C GLU A 851 27.11 -2.44 -10.06
N VAL A 852 27.56 -2.68 -8.84
CA VAL A 852 28.18 -1.66 -8.00
C VAL A 852 29.68 -1.91 -8.06
N ALA A 853 30.41 -0.96 -8.67
CA ALA A 853 31.85 -1.05 -8.81
C ALA A 853 32.52 -1.11 -7.42
N PRO A 854 33.40 -2.08 -7.10
CA PRO A 854 33.99 -2.23 -5.77
C PRO A 854 34.71 -0.98 -5.26
N GLU A 855 35.23 -0.16 -6.16
CA GLU A 855 35.94 1.09 -5.88
C GLU A 855 35.03 2.18 -5.31
N THR A 856 33.70 2.05 -5.45
CA THR A 856 32.69 2.96 -4.90
C THR A 856 32.43 2.72 -3.41
N LYS A 857 33.08 1.70 -2.82
CA LYS A 857 33.00 1.42 -1.39
C LYS A 857 33.60 2.58 -0.60
N VAL A 858 32.84 3.09 0.37
CA VAL A 858 33.32 4.09 1.31
C VAL A 858 34.17 3.40 2.37
N ASN A 859 35.50 3.56 2.25
CA ASN A 859 36.45 2.86 3.11
C ASN A 859 36.74 3.58 4.44
N GLN A 860 36.59 4.90 4.49
CA GLN A 860 36.98 5.72 5.63
C GLN A 860 35.76 6.29 6.34
N TRP A 861 35.64 6.00 7.64
CA TRP A 861 34.55 6.44 8.51
C TRP A 861 35.09 6.92 9.86
N LEU A 862 34.61 8.07 10.32
CA LEU A 862 34.79 8.53 11.68
C LEU A 862 33.74 7.88 12.56
N PHE A 863 34.18 7.19 13.62
CA PHE A 863 33.28 6.71 14.64
C PHE A 863 32.98 7.84 15.64
N LEU A 864 31.71 8.23 15.73
CA LEU A 864 31.28 9.36 16.58
C LEU A 864 30.87 8.92 17.99
N GLY A 865 30.60 7.63 18.21
CA GLY A 865 30.28 7.09 19.53
C GLY A 865 29.22 5.99 19.53
N GLU A 866 29.02 5.39 20.70
CA GLU A 866 27.88 4.51 20.99
C GLU A 866 26.84 5.28 21.80
N SER A 867 25.56 5.07 21.50
CA SER A 867 24.46 5.51 22.36
C SER A 867 23.52 4.35 22.65
N SER A 868 22.85 4.39 23.81
CA SER A 868 21.72 3.52 24.10
C SER A 868 20.48 4.10 23.47
N VAL A 869 19.83 3.36 22.57
CA VAL A 869 18.57 3.77 21.95
C VAL A 869 17.45 2.90 22.50
N THR A 870 16.41 3.54 23.03
CA THR A 870 15.11 2.91 23.30
C THR A 870 14.35 2.78 22.00
N GLU A 871 14.21 1.55 21.49
CA GLU A 871 13.39 1.29 20.31
C GLU A 871 11.90 1.47 20.63
N PRO A 872 11.11 2.07 19.72
CA PRO A 872 9.67 1.90 19.74
C PRO A 872 9.34 0.41 19.57
N GLY A 873 8.82 -0.23 20.61
CA GLY A 873 8.23 -1.57 20.51
C GLY A 873 9.21 -2.74 20.39
N ALA A 874 10.29 -2.75 21.17
CA ALA A 874 11.02 -4.00 21.43
C ALA A 874 10.09 -5.02 22.10
N VAL A 875 9.43 -5.87 21.31
CA VAL A 875 8.57 -6.94 21.84
C VAL A 875 9.34 -8.26 21.86
N PRO A 876 9.45 -8.92 23.02
CA PRO A 876 10.03 -10.24 23.12
C PRO A 876 9.19 -11.23 22.31
N THR A 877 9.81 -11.92 21.36
CA THR A 877 9.20 -12.96 20.51
C THR A 877 8.90 -14.26 21.27
N SER A 878 8.74 -14.19 22.58
CA SER A 878 8.81 -15.32 23.49
C SER A 878 7.82 -15.17 24.63
N THR A 879 6.91 -16.14 24.75
CA THR A 879 6.05 -16.35 25.93
C THR A 879 6.84 -16.83 27.16
N ASP A 880 8.16 -17.06 27.03
CA ASP A 880 9.06 -17.38 28.14
C ASP A 880 9.46 -16.11 28.92
N PRO A 881 9.04 -15.95 30.19
CA PRO A 881 9.37 -14.80 31.03
C PRO A 881 10.88 -14.58 31.21
N LYS A 882 11.72 -15.61 30.98
CA LYS A 882 13.18 -15.52 31.09
C LYS A 882 13.83 -14.76 29.94
N LYS A 883 13.14 -14.52 28.81
CA LYS A 883 13.65 -13.79 27.64
C LYS A 883 13.14 -12.35 27.53
N ALA A 884 12.34 -11.87 28.48
CA ALA A 884 11.72 -10.53 28.46
C ALA A 884 12.65 -9.35 28.84
N LYS A 885 13.96 -9.61 29.03
CA LYS A 885 14.98 -8.55 29.22
C LYS A 885 15.97 -8.59 28.06
N ALA A 886 15.56 -8.08 26.91
CA ALA A 886 16.55 -7.71 25.89
C ALA A 886 17.32 -6.48 26.41
N PRO A 887 18.66 -6.50 26.48
CA PRO A 887 19.44 -5.33 26.84
C PRO A 887 19.17 -4.19 25.84
N PRO A 888 19.35 -2.91 26.25
CA PRO A 888 19.20 -1.78 25.34
C PRO A 888 20.07 -1.98 24.10
N VAL A 889 19.48 -1.76 22.94
CA VAL A 889 20.16 -1.89 21.67
C VAL A 889 21.19 -0.77 21.56
N LYS A 890 22.46 -1.13 21.37
CA LYS A 890 23.52 -0.16 21.07
C LYS A 890 23.33 0.38 19.66
N ALA A 891 23.22 1.69 19.53
CA ALA A 891 23.38 2.38 18.27
C ALA A 891 24.82 2.86 18.12
N ARG A 892 25.33 2.78 16.89
CA ARG A 892 26.67 3.25 16.54
C ARG A 892 26.58 4.27 15.43
N THR A 893 27.15 5.44 15.66
CA THR A 893 27.10 6.55 14.71
C THR A 893 28.43 6.67 13.98
N TYR A 894 28.36 6.73 12.66
CA TYR A 894 29.51 6.88 11.79
C TYR A 894 29.32 8.09 10.87
N ARG A 895 30.42 8.78 10.57
CA ARG A 895 30.45 9.94 9.68
C ARG A 895 31.50 9.77 8.59
N THR A 896 31.19 10.18 7.37
CA THR A 896 32.14 10.30 6.27
C THR A 896 31.92 11.60 5.50
N PHE A 897 32.82 11.92 4.58
CA PHE A 897 32.75 13.12 3.77
C PHE A 897 33.04 12.83 2.31
N VAL A 898 32.32 13.51 1.42
CA VAL A 898 32.55 13.49 -0.03
C VAL A 898 32.66 14.92 -0.55
N GLU A 899 33.77 15.25 -1.18
CA GLU A 899 33.91 16.53 -1.89
C GLU A 899 33.46 16.36 -3.33
N SER A 900 32.58 17.22 -3.82
CA SER A 900 32.04 17.19 -5.18
C SER A 900 32.33 18.50 -5.90
N GLU A 901 32.83 18.45 -7.13
CA GLU A 901 33.12 19.63 -7.95
C GLU A 901 31.85 20.35 -8.44
N ALA A 902 30.72 19.64 -8.49
CA ALA A 902 29.42 20.13 -8.92
C ALA A 902 28.28 19.54 -8.07
N ALA A 903 27.10 20.14 -8.15
CA ALA A 903 25.90 19.51 -7.59
C ALA A 903 25.51 18.29 -8.44
N GLN A 904 25.31 17.14 -7.80
CA GLN A 904 24.97 15.90 -8.48
C GLN A 904 24.24 14.91 -7.56
N THR A 905 23.39 14.07 -8.14
CA THR A 905 22.71 13.00 -7.42
C THR A 905 23.61 11.77 -7.34
N ALA A 906 23.83 11.28 -6.12
CA ALA A 906 24.45 10.01 -5.83
C ALA A 906 23.43 9.01 -5.28
N LEU A 907 23.74 7.72 -5.37
CA LEU A 907 23.03 6.65 -4.68
C LEU A 907 23.94 6.08 -3.60
N LEU A 908 23.40 5.98 -2.39
CA LEU A 908 24.03 5.27 -1.28
C LEU A 908 23.30 3.95 -1.08
N SER A 909 24.05 2.85 -1.04
CA SER A 909 23.48 1.54 -0.69
C SER A 909 24.21 0.89 0.48
N VAL A 910 23.43 0.20 1.31
CA VAL A 910 23.90 -0.49 2.51
C VAL A 910 22.98 -1.66 2.81
N LYS A 911 23.55 -2.78 3.27
CA LYS A 911 22.79 -3.96 3.68
C LYS A 911 22.65 -4.02 5.20
N HIS A 912 21.61 -3.37 5.72
CA HIS A 912 21.21 -3.44 7.12
C HIS A 912 19.73 -3.05 7.30
N GLY A 913 19.04 -3.69 8.25
CA GLY A 913 17.58 -3.52 8.43
C GLY A 913 17.17 -2.41 9.40
N PHE A 914 18.09 -1.93 10.23
CA PHE A 914 17.82 -1.00 11.34
C PHE A 914 18.81 0.17 11.31
N LEU A 915 18.54 1.21 10.52
CA LEU A 915 19.48 2.32 10.37
C LEU A 915 18.79 3.63 10.01
N ASP A 916 19.52 4.71 10.28
CA ASP A 916 19.17 6.06 9.89
C ASP A 916 20.31 6.64 9.05
N ILE A 917 19.99 7.22 7.89
CA ILE A 917 20.96 7.87 6.99
C ILE A 917 20.62 9.34 6.90
N SER A 918 21.61 10.21 7.11
CA SER A 918 21.48 11.64 6.84
C SER A 918 22.64 12.14 5.98
N ALA A 919 22.39 13.18 5.19
CA ALA A 919 23.42 13.90 4.45
C ALA A 919 23.26 15.41 4.67
N ASN A 920 24.37 16.10 4.96
CA ASN A 920 24.39 17.54 5.26
C ASN A 920 23.38 17.93 6.35
N GLY A 921 23.19 17.06 7.36
CA GLY A 921 22.23 17.26 8.45
C GLY A 921 20.76 17.02 8.07
N VAL A 922 20.47 16.51 6.88
CA VAL A 922 19.12 16.16 6.41
C VAL A 922 18.92 14.64 6.50
N GLN A 923 17.91 14.19 7.26
CA GLN A 923 17.54 12.78 7.31
C GLN A 923 16.98 12.32 5.95
N LEU A 924 17.61 11.31 5.36
CA LEU A 924 17.27 10.77 4.04
C LEU A 924 16.51 9.44 4.09
N LEU A 925 16.83 8.58 5.05
CA LEU A 925 16.21 7.26 5.20
C LEU A 925 16.18 6.85 6.66
N THR A 926 15.04 6.33 7.11
CA THR A 926 14.93 5.52 8.32
C THR A 926 14.43 4.14 7.93
N ALA A 927 15.19 3.10 8.26
CA ALA A 927 14.83 1.72 8.02
C ALA A 927 14.63 0.99 9.34
N ASP A 928 13.47 0.38 9.51
CA ASP A 928 13.03 -0.32 10.73
C ASP A 928 12.44 -1.69 10.39
N SER A 929 13.23 -2.49 9.67
CA SER A 929 12.76 -3.73 9.06
C SER A 929 13.57 -4.94 9.52
N GLN A 930 12.84 -5.94 10.01
CA GLN A 930 13.36 -7.28 10.30
C GLN A 930 13.30 -8.24 9.10
N TRP A 931 12.63 -7.83 8.00
CA TRP A 931 12.31 -8.69 6.86
C TRP A 931 13.15 -8.38 5.61
N SER A 932 13.53 -7.12 5.46
CA SER A 932 14.36 -6.59 4.39
C SER A 932 15.56 -5.84 4.96
N SER A 933 16.71 -6.04 4.35
CA SER A 933 17.97 -5.42 4.78
C SER A 933 18.65 -4.62 3.69
N GLU A 934 18.25 -4.77 2.42
CA GLU A 934 18.81 -3.99 1.33
C GLU A 934 18.20 -2.59 1.30
N GLN A 935 19.02 -1.58 1.60
CA GLN A 935 18.65 -0.18 1.51
C GLN A 935 19.41 0.51 0.38
N GLN A 936 18.68 1.33 -0.36
CA GLN A 936 19.23 2.23 -1.36
C GLN A 936 18.53 3.58 -1.18
N VAL A 937 19.29 4.65 -1.11
CA VAL A 937 18.78 6.01 -0.91
C VAL A 937 19.49 6.98 -1.86
N GLN A 938 18.75 7.93 -2.41
CA GLN A 938 19.30 9.04 -3.18
C GLN A 938 19.92 10.08 -2.23
N VAL A 939 21.12 10.52 -2.55
CA VAL A 939 21.89 11.53 -1.82
C VAL A 939 22.18 12.67 -2.79
N GLU A 940 21.62 13.86 -2.54
CA GLU A 940 21.92 15.05 -3.35
C GLU A 940 23.21 15.70 -2.85
N LEU A 941 24.29 15.56 -3.61
CA LEU A 941 25.56 16.20 -3.32
C LEU A 941 25.54 17.64 -3.80
N GLN A 942 26.00 18.55 -2.96
CA GLN A 942 26.24 19.94 -3.30
C GLN A 942 27.68 20.11 -3.78
N ARG A 943 27.96 21.21 -4.50
CA ARG A 943 29.32 21.60 -4.83
C ARG A 943 30.09 21.91 -3.54
N GLY A 944 31.29 21.36 -3.40
CA GLY A 944 32.12 21.42 -2.22
C GLY A 944 32.05 20.14 -1.39
N LEU A 945 32.48 20.23 -0.14
CA LEU A 945 32.44 19.11 0.79
C LEU A 945 31.00 18.83 1.21
N ASN A 946 30.65 17.56 1.41
CA ASN A 946 29.35 17.08 1.89
C ASN A 946 29.58 16.09 3.03
N ASN A 947 28.76 16.16 4.08
CA ASN A 947 28.76 15.26 5.23
C ASN A 947 27.72 14.15 5.05
N ILE A 948 28.07 12.89 5.30
CA ILE A 948 27.13 11.77 5.36
C ILE A 948 27.28 11.07 6.71
N GLU A 949 26.17 10.93 7.43
CA GLU A 949 26.11 10.22 8.71
C GLU A 949 25.18 9.02 8.63
N ILE A 950 25.61 7.90 9.21
CA ILE A 950 24.80 6.70 9.34
C ILE A 950 24.78 6.27 10.81
N VAL A 951 23.58 6.10 11.34
CA VAL A 951 23.34 5.48 12.63
C VAL A 951 22.91 4.05 12.39
N PHE A 952 23.75 3.08 12.75
CA PHE A 952 23.34 1.67 12.76
C PHE A 952 22.72 1.35 14.12
N ARG A 953 21.42 1.09 14.11
CA ARG A 953 20.71 0.51 15.26
C ARG A 953 20.88 -1.01 15.21
N ARG A 954 20.96 -1.69 16.34
CA ARG A 954 21.33 -3.13 16.43
C ARG A 954 22.68 -3.44 15.77
N ALA A 955 23.64 -2.51 15.91
CA ALA A 955 24.93 -2.63 15.27
C ALA A 955 25.71 -3.84 15.81
N LYS A 956 26.27 -4.62 14.90
CA LYS A 956 27.32 -5.61 15.22
C LYS A 956 28.65 -4.89 15.47
N ALA A 957 29.67 -5.64 15.91
CA ALA A 957 31.00 -5.08 16.18
C ALA A 957 31.65 -4.40 14.95
N ALA A 958 31.34 -4.85 13.73
CA ALA A 958 31.87 -4.29 12.48
C ALA A 958 30.76 -3.58 11.68
N MET A 959 31.13 -2.45 11.05
CA MET A 959 30.23 -1.67 10.19
C MET A 959 29.94 -2.43 8.87
N PRO A 960 28.66 -2.55 8.46
CA PRO A 960 28.32 -3.08 7.14
C PRO A 960 28.96 -2.26 6.00
N PRO A 961 29.36 -2.89 4.88
CA PRO A 961 29.84 -2.14 3.71
C PRO A 961 28.79 -1.13 3.23
N VAL A 962 29.26 0.09 2.96
CA VAL A 962 28.48 1.19 2.40
C VAL A 962 29.12 1.60 1.08
N PHE A 963 28.29 1.78 0.06
CA PHE A 963 28.73 2.17 -1.27
C PHE A 963 28.06 3.49 -1.65
N LEU A 964 28.81 4.37 -2.31
CA LEU A 964 28.33 5.66 -2.81
C LEU A 964 28.73 5.79 -4.29
N TYR A 965 27.75 5.84 -5.17
CA TYR A 965 27.95 5.72 -6.61
C TYR A 965 26.96 6.54 -7.43
N ASP A 966 27.20 6.67 -8.74
CA ASP A 966 26.26 7.27 -9.67
C ASP A 966 25.06 6.33 -9.96
N PRO A 967 24.00 6.78 -10.65
CA PRO A 967 22.85 5.92 -10.95
C PRO A 967 23.16 4.61 -11.73
N LEU A 968 24.37 4.46 -12.29
CA LEU A 968 24.83 3.26 -13.00
C LEU A 968 25.70 2.34 -12.14
N GLY A 969 25.90 2.67 -10.86
CA GLY A 969 26.76 1.95 -9.93
C GLY A 969 28.26 2.19 -10.14
N GLN A 970 28.63 3.25 -10.87
CA GLN A 970 30.00 3.64 -11.16
C GLN A 970 30.50 4.76 -10.21
N PRO A 971 31.82 5.01 -10.14
CA PRO A 971 32.36 6.14 -9.40
C PRO A 971 31.75 7.47 -9.85
N LEU A 972 31.46 8.35 -8.88
CA LEU A 972 30.92 9.68 -9.12
C LEU A 972 31.98 10.57 -9.78
N ALA A 973 31.68 11.05 -10.99
CA ALA A 973 32.58 11.96 -11.71
C ALA A 973 32.76 13.28 -10.94
N GLY A 974 34.01 13.71 -10.77
CA GLY A 974 34.33 14.95 -10.04
C GLY A 974 34.00 14.90 -8.54
N ALA A 975 33.80 13.71 -7.95
CA ALA A 975 33.65 13.55 -6.51
C ALA A 975 34.80 12.72 -5.92
N ARG A 976 35.28 13.11 -4.75
CA ARG A 976 36.37 12.41 -4.05
C ARG A 976 36.02 12.11 -2.59
N LEU A 977 36.30 10.88 -2.19
CA LEU A 977 36.28 10.41 -0.81
C LEU A 977 37.70 10.44 -0.24
N ALA A 978 37.82 10.45 1.09
CA ALA A 978 39.10 10.28 1.75
C ALA A 978 39.68 8.88 1.48
N THR A 979 40.95 8.80 1.10
CA THR A 979 41.65 7.54 0.81
C THR A 979 42.17 6.85 2.08
N ASP A 980 42.48 7.64 3.12
CA ASP A 980 43.00 7.19 4.40
C ASP A 980 42.43 7.99 5.58
N GLU A 981 42.76 7.59 6.81
CA GLU A 981 42.28 8.22 8.03
C GLU A 981 42.75 9.69 8.16
N ALA A 982 43.95 10.02 7.67
CA ALA A 982 44.49 11.37 7.74
C ALA A 982 43.73 12.32 6.80
N GLY A 983 43.46 11.88 5.57
CA GLY A 983 42.60 12.57 4.62
C GLY A 983 41.18 12.76 5.14
N LEU A 984 40.63 11.76 5.83
CA LEU A 984 39.30 11.89 6.44
C LEU A 984 39.29 12.90 7.58
N LYS A 985 40.32 12.90 8.44
CA LYS A 985 40.48 13.93 9.48
C LYS A 985 40.68 15.32 8.89
N ASN A 986 41.36 15.44 7.74
CA ASN A 986 41.50 16.71 7.04
C ASN A 986 40.18 17.19 6.44
N PHE A 987 39.38 16.29 5.85
CA PHE A 987 38.02 16.61 5.41
C PHE A 987 37.14 17.00 6.59
N ALA A 988 37.20 16.27 7.71
CA ALA A 988 36.49 16.63 8.92
C ALA A 988 36.92 18.01 9.44
N ALA A 989 38.22 18.28 9.53
CA ALA A 989 38.73 19.58 9.95
C ALA A 989 38.39 20.69 8.94
N ALA A 990 38.37 20.42 7.64
CA ALA A 990 38.00 21.38 6.60
C ALA A 990 36.50 21.65 6.59
N TRP A 991 35.68 20.62 6.79
CA TRP A 991 34.26 20.73 7.07
C TRP A 991 34.08 21.56 8.32
N ASP A 992 34.61 21.12 9.46
CA ASP A 992 34.55 21.82 10.73
C ASP A 992 35.14 23.23 10.64
N LYS A 993 36.08 23.53 9.73
CA LYS A 993 36.66 24.87 9.46
C LYS A 993 35.79 25.75 8.58
N ALA A 994 35.30 25.23 7.47
CA ALA A 994 34.29 25.91 6.64
C ALA A 994 33.01 26.16 7.46
N HIS A 995 32.79 25.30 8.45
CA HIS A 995 31.76 25.37 9.45
C HIS A 995 32.33 25.85 10.82
N ALA A 996 33.56 26.44 10.90
CA ALA A 996 34.24 26.73 12.19
C ALA A 996 33.87 28.06 12.78
N ALA A 997 33.49 29.01 11.93
CA ALA A 997 32.70 30.15 12.39
C ALA A 997 31.59 29.62 13.31
N ASP A 998 31.05 28.44 12.99
CA ASP A 998 29.88 27.79 13.52
C ASP A 998 30.18 26.54 14.39
N ALA A 999 31.44 26.25 14.73
CA ALA A 999 31.84 25.01 15.43
C ALA A 999 31.29 24.93 16.87
N ASN A 1000 31.04 26.09 17.49
CA ASN A 1000 30.37 26.22 18.78
C ASN A 1000 28.92 26.70 18.64
N ALA A 1001 28.39 26.68 17.40
CA ALA A 1001 27.04 27.11 17.13
C ALA A 1001 26.06 25.94 17.10
N LEU A 1002 24.92 26.11 17.74
CA LEU A 1002 23.77 25.24 17.58
C LEU A 1002 23.18 25.52 16.20
N ARG A 1003 23.31 24.55 15.29
CA ARG A 1003 22.74 24.64 13.95
C ARG A 1003 21.34 24.08 13.95
N VAL A 1004 20.43 24.78 13.29
CA VAL A 1004 19.07 24.34 13.02
C VAL A 1004 18.70 24.81 11.63
N GLN A 1005 18.04 23.96 10.84
CA GLN A 1005 17.62 24.32 9.49
C GLN A 1005 16.16 23.99 9.26
N ALA A 1006 15.52 24.73 8.36
CA ALA A 1006 14.24 24.32 7.80
C ALA A 1006 14.48 23.07 6.93
N VAL A 1007 13.67 22.03 7.12
CA VAL A 1007 13.75 20.85 6.26
C VAL A 1007 12.97 21.13 4.96
N PRO A 1008 13.60 21.06 3.77
CA PRO A 1008 12.94 21.45 2.52
C PRO A 1008 11.59 20.76 2.33
N ASN A 1009 10.57 21.57 2.06
CA ASN A 1009 9.18 21.19 1.85
C ASN A 1009 8.51 20.49 3.06
N LEU A 1010 9.16 20.35 4.22
CA LEU A 1010 8.69 19.50 5.34
C LEU A 1010 8.12 20.29 6.52
N MET A 1011 8.21 21.63 6.52
CA MET A 1011 7.74 22.51 7.61
C MET A 1011 8.21 22.03 8.99
N GLN A 1012 9.48 21.66 9.08
CA GLN A 1012 10.10 21.13 10.29
C GLN A 1012 11.49 21.73 10.46
N PHE A 1013 11.96 21.75 11.71
CA PHE A 1013 13.35 22.01 12.01
C PHE A 1013 14.16 20.71 12.02
N ALA A 1014 15.40 20.76 11.55
CA ALA A 1014 16.40 19.72 11.76
C ALA A 1014 17.70 20.34 12.32
N PRO A 1015 18.24 19.81 13.43
CA PRO A 1015 17.63 18.83 14.32
C PRO A 1015 16.41 19.42 15.06
N ARG A 1016 15.52 18.57 15.59
CA ARG A 1016 14.38 18.99 16.44
C ARG A 1016 14.76 19.20 17.91
N GLU A 1017 15.93 18.74 18.30
CA GLU A 1017 16.46 18.86 19.65
C GLU A 1017 17.83 19.55 19.59
N LEU A 1018 18.00 20.58 20.42
CA LEU A 1018 19.25 21.28 20.65
C LEU A 1018 19.61 21.12 22.13
N ARG A 1019 20.90 21.15 22.47
CA ARG A 1019 21.39 20.94 23.85
C ARG A 1019 22.35 22.06 24.26
N ALA A 1020 22.20 22.57 25.48
CA ALA A 1020 23.10 23.54 26.09
C ALA A 1020 23.21 23.33 27.61
N LYS A 1021 24.26 23.86 28.23
CA LYS A 1021 24.38 23.95 29.70
C LYS A 1021 23.73 25.22 30.23
N PRO A 1022 23.26 25.24 31.49
CA PRO A 1022 22.78 26.45 32.13
C PRO A 1022 23.80 27.60 32.03
N GLY A 1023 23.36 28.77 31.57
CA GLY A 1023 24.24 29.94 31.45
C GLY A 1023 25.30 29.86 30.36
N GLN A 1024 25.29 28.82 29.51
CA GLN A 1024 26.23 28.68 28.41
C GLN A 1024 26.01 29.78 27.36
N PRO A 1025 27.05 30.51 26.91
CA PRO A 1025 26.97 31.32 25.71
C PRO A 1025 26.66 30.43 24.50
N VAL A 1026 25.54 30.70 23.83
CA VAL A 1026 25.04 29.97 22.65
C VAL A 1026 25.11 30.92 21.44
N ARG A 1027 25.85 30.49 20.42
CA ARG A 1027 25.66 30.96 19.06
C ARG A 1027 24.69 29.99 18.38
N LEU A 1028 23.65 30.46 17.73
CA LEU A 1028 22.68 29.63 17.01
C LEU A 1028 22.57 30.12 15.58
N ILE A 1029 22.53 29.18 14.64
CA ILE A 1029 22.45 29.47 13.22
C ILE A 1029 21.22 28.79 12.68
N PHE A 1030 20.35 29.59 12.07
CA PHE A 1030 19.18 29.12 11.37
C PHE A 1030 19.40 29.20 9.85
N GLU A 1031 19.38 28.04 9.18
CA GLU A 1031 19.52 27.94 7.73
C GLU A 1031 18.17 27.62 7.09
N ASN A 1032 17.84 28.28 5.99
CA ASN A 1032 16.60 28.03 5.27
C ASN A 1032 16.87 27.52 3.85
N PRO A 1033 17.15 26.22 3.67
CA PRO A 1033 17.27 25.61 2.33
C PRO A 1033 15.91 25.38 1.65
N ASP A 1034 14.80 25.75 2.29
CA ASP A 1034 13.44 25.56 1.77
C ASP A 1034 13.09 26.65 0.74
N LEU A 1035 12.12 26.35 -0.14
CA LEU A 1035 11.60 27.32 -1.12
C LEU A 1035 10.64 28.35 -0.51
N MET A 1036 10.31 28.20 0.78
CA MET A 1036 9.44 29.07 1.55
C MET A 1036 10.23 29.80 2.64
N GLN A 1037 9.77 30.99 3.05
CA GLN A 1037 10.38 31.76 4.13
C GLN A 1037 10.08 31.14 5.51
N HIS A 1038 11.06 31.19 6.42
CA HIS A 1038 10.91 30.67 7.78
C HIS A 1038 11.63 31.56 8.80
N ASN A 1039 11.26 31.46 10.06
CA ASN A 1039 12.01 32.08 11.16
C ASN A 1039 12.17 31.08 12.31
N PHE A 1040 13.07 31.40 13.24
CA PHE A 1040 13.32 30.65 14.45
C PHE A 1040 13.01 31.52 15.66
N VAL A 1041 12.11 31.09 16.55
CA VAL A 1041 11.69 31.82 17.74
C VAL A 1041 11.82 30.93 18.96
N LEU A 1042 12.82 31.18 19.81
CA LEU A 1042 13.02 30.50 21.09
C LEU A 1042 12.19 31.19 22.17
N VAL A 1043 11.41 30.41 22.90
CA VAL A 1043 10.48 30.90 23.91
C VAL A 1043 10.78 30.32 25.29
N ALA A 1044 10.25 30.97 26.33
CA ALA A 1044 10.32 30.47 27.69
C ALA A 1044 9.68 29.07 27.81
N ALA A 1045 10.11 28.27 28.79
CA ALA A 1045 9.55 26.94 29.03
C ALA A 1045 8.02 26.99 29.15
N GLY A 1046 7.32 26.18 28.34
CA GLY A 1046 5.85 26.12 28.28
C GLY A 1046 5.14 27.32 27.64
N ALA A 1047 5.85 28.19 26.91
CA ALA A 1047 5.28 29.38 26.29
C ALA A 1047 4.98 29.24 24.79
N ASP A 1048 5.19 28.06 24.20
CA ASP A 1048 5.05 27.81 22.76
C ASP A 1048 3.63 28.03 22.24
N ASP A 1049 2.62 27.53 22.96
CA ASP A 1049 1.22 27.70 22.56
C ASP A 1049 0.77 29.17 22.64
N GLU A 1050 1.22 29.91 23.66
CA GLU A 1050 0.91 31.34 23.82
C GLU A 1050 1.49 32.16 22.67
N VAL A 1051 2.80 32.00 22.42
CA VAL A 1051 3.51 32.75 21.38
C VAL A 1051 3.02 32.36 19.99
N GLY A 1052 2.76 31.07 19.76
CA GLY A 1052 2.15 30.57 18.54
C GLY A 1052 0.80 31.21 18.24
N ARG A 1053 -0.10 31.28 19.22
CA ARG A 1053 -1.40 31.95 19.06
C ARG A 1053 -1.25 33.44 18.72
N LEU A 1054 -0.35 34.15 19.40
CA LEU A 1054 -0.08 35.55 19.11
C LEU A 1054 0.47 35.76 17.69
N ALA A 1055 1.25 34.82 17.17
CA ALA A 1055 1.75 34.85 15.80
C ALA A 1055 0.63 34.69 14.77
N ASP A 1056 -0.35 33.81 15.01
CA ASP A 1056 -1.53 33.70 14.15
C ASP A 1056 -2.38 34.98 14.16
N GLU A 1057 -2.58 35.59 15.33
CA GLU A 1057 -3.30 36.87 15.45
C GLU A 1057 -2.58 37.98 14.68
N MET A 1058 -1.25 37.99 14.77
CA MET A 1058 -0.40 38.93 14.06
C MET A 1058 -0.47 38.75 12.54
N ALA A 1059 -0.67 37.54 12.02
CA ALA A 1059 -0.68 37.25 10.58
C ALA A 1059 -1.71 38.06 9.78
N THR A 1060 -2.75 38.58 10.44
CA THR A 1060 -3.82 39.40 9.82
C THR A 1060 -3.49 40.90 9.76
N ARG A 1061 -2.37 41.34 10.36
CA ARG A 1061 -2.00 42.76 10.46
C ARG A 1061 -1.14 43.20 9.27
N LEU A 1062 -1.31 44.45 8.83
CA LEU A 1062 -0.55 45.04 7.72
C LEU A 1062 0.95 45.19 8.03
N ASP A 1063 1.34 45.26 9.31
CA ASP A 1063 2.73 45.36 9.76
C ASP A 1063 3.41 43.99 9.99
N ALA A 1064 2.70 42.87 9.79
CA ALA A 1064 3.17 41.54 10.17
C ALA A 1064 4.46 41.12 9.46
N LEU A 1065 4.53 41.34 8.13
CA LEU A 1065 5.71 41.03 7.33
C LEU A 1065 6.90 41.93 7.70
N ALA A 1066 6.64 43.22 7.96
CA ALA A 1066 7.66 44.18 8.38
C ALA A 1066 8.26 43.84 9.75
N LYS A 1067 7.46 43.20 10.61
CA LYS A 1067 7.90 42.65 11.91
C LYS A 1067 8.35 41.18 11.83
N HIS A 1068 8.54 40.61 10.64
CA HIS A 1068 8.99 39.23 10.44
C HIS A 1068 8.12 38.16 11.11
N TYR A 1069 6.83 38.46 11.29
CA TYR A 1069 5.88 37.62 12.03
C TYR A 1069 6.30 37.32 13.48
N LEU A 1070 7.04 38.23 14.12
CA LEU A 1070 7.37 38.14 15.55
C LEU A 1070 6.32 38.89 16.40
N PRO A 1071 5.46 38.18 17.14
CA PRO A 1071 4.44 38.83 17.96
C PRO A 1071 5.08 39.55 19.16
N ASP A 1072 4.42 40.60 19.66
CA ASP A 1072 4.89 41.34 20.82
C ASP A 1072 4.66 40.52 22.12
N SER A 1073 5.62 39.67 22.51
CA SER A 1073 5.57 38.87 23.76
C SER A 1073 6.89 38.90 24.53
N LYS A 1074 6.80 39.13 25.85
CA LYS A 1074 7.96 39.07 26.76
C LYS A 1074 8.49 37.65 26.96
N LYS A 1075 7.77 36.63 26.49
CA LYS A 1075 8.17 35.21 26.58
C LYS A 1075 8.96 34.73 25.37
N ILE A 1076 9.07 35.54 24.33
CA ILE A 1076 10.07 35.34 23.28
C ILE A 1076 11.42 35.70 23.89
N LEU A 1077 12.27 34.70 24.05
CA LEU A 1077 13.61 34.89 24.59
C LEU A 1077 14.52 35.42 23.49
N HIS A 1078 14.53 34.75 22.34
CA HIS A 1078 15.38 35.08 21.20
C HIS A 1078 14.67 34.71 19.90
N ALA A 1079 14.88 35.48 18.84
CA ALA A 1079 14.25 35.21 17.56
C ALA A 1079 15.07 35.73 16.38
N THR A 1080 15.06 34.99 15.26
CA THR A 1080 15.62 35.47 13.99
C THR A 1080 14.60 36.35 13.27
N PRO A 1081 15.06 37.24 12.36
CA PRO A 1081 14.23 37.73 11.28
C PRO A 1081 13.67 36.59 10.43
N LEU A 1082 12.73 36.93 9.56
CA LEU A 1082 12.22 36.02 8.55
C LEU A 1082 13.29 35.79 7.49
N VAL A 1083 13.69 34.53 7.31
CA VAL A 1083 14.80 34.09 6.47
C VAL A 1083 14.27 33.64 5.11
N ASN A 1084 14.80 34.24 4.04
CA ASN A 1084 14.48 33.88 2.66
C ASN A 1084 14.96 32.48 2.28
N PRO A 1085 14.42 31.89 1.19
CA PRO A 1085 14.98 30.69 0.58
C PRO A 1085 16.48 30.81 0.31
N ASN A 1086 17.23 29.76 0.64
CA ASN A 1086 18.70 29.70 0.65
C ASN A 1086 19.36 30.76 1.55
N GLY A 1087 18.60 31.34 2.49
CA GLY A 1087 19.07 32.34 3.43
C GLY A 1087 19.58 31.74 4.74
N ARG A 1088 20.26 32.58 5.51
CA ARG A 1088 20.83 32.25 6.82
C ARG A 1088 20.57 33.39 7.80
N ALA A 1089 20.27 33.07 9.06
CA ALA A 1089 20.23 34.02 10.16
C ALA A 1089 20.98 33.48 11.38
N GLU A 1090 21.51 34.38 12.20
CA GLU A 1090 22.28 34.05 13.40
C GLU A 1090 21.69 34.70 14.65
N LEU A 1091 21.75 33.98 15.77
CA LEU A 1091 21.42 34.48 17.10
C LEU A 1091 22.57 34.20 18.05
N ASN A 1092 22.95 35.20 18.84
CA ASN A 1092 23.87 35.01 19.96
C ASN A 1092 23.09 35.31 21.24
N PHE A 1093 23.05 34.34 22.15
CA PHE A 1093 22.34 34.47 23.42
C PHE A 1093 22.99 33.62 24.51
N THR A 1094 22.65 33.90 25.76
CA THR A 1094 23.04 33.05 26.88
C THR A 1094 21.92 32.07 27.16
N ALA A 1095 22.22 30.77 27.18
CA ALA A 1095 21.24 29.74 27.53
C ALA A 1095 20.66 30.03 28.93
N PRO A 1096 19.35 29.81 29.13
CA PRO A 1096 18.70 30.02 30.42
C PRO A 1096 19.45 29.37 31.60
N MET A 1097 19.54 30.06 32.73
CA MET A 1097 20.21 29.52 33.94
C MET A 1097 19.43 28.38 34.60
N GLN A 1098 18.13 28.24 34.33
CA GLN A 1098 17.32 27.18 34.89
C GLN A 1098 17.33 25.97 33.95
N PRO A 1099 17.73 24.77 34.44
CA PRO A 1099 17.59 23.56 33.65
C PRO A 1099 16.14 23.33 33.23
N GLY A 1100 15.91 22.98 31.96
CA GLY A 1100 14.55 22.88 31.44
C GLY A 1100 14.45 22.63 29.94
N ARG A 1101 13.22 22.46 29.48
CA ARG A 1101 12.83 22.34 28.06
C ARG A 1101 12.38 23.71 27.57
N TYR A 1102 13.12 24.33 26.66
CA TYR A 1102 12.80 25.63 26.08
C TYR A 1102 12.39 25.45 24.62
N PRO A 1103 11.08 25.54 24.29
CA PRO A 1103 10.63 25.33 22.93
C PRO A 1103 11.16 26.40 21.99
N TYR A 1104 11.39 26.02 20.74
CA TYR A 1104 11.51 26.96 19.64
C TYR A 1104 10.54 26.60 18.52
N LEU A 1105 10.04 27.62 17.82
CA LEU A 1105 8.98 27.49 16.83
C LEU A 1105 9.16 28.48 15.67
N CYS A 1106 8.55 28.19 14.52
CA CYS A 1106 8.43 29.13 13.42
C CYS A 1106 7.09 29.87 13.53
N THR A 1107 7.13 31.20 13.68
CA THR A 1107 5.94 32.05 13.79
C THR A 1107 5.44 32.57 12.43
N PHE A 1108 6.05 32.15 11.32
CA PHE A 1108 5.44 32.40 10.01
C PHE A 1108 4.02 31.78 9.98
N PRO A 1109 3.02 32.44 9.38
CA PRO A 1109 1.62 32.11 9.59
C PRO A 1109 1.31 30.62 9.40
N GLY A 1110 0.71 30.00 10.42
CA GLY A 1110 0.34 28.58 10.39
C GLY A 1110 1.46 27.59 10.71
N HIS A 1111 2.74 27.99 10.72
CA HIS A 1111 3.88 27.05 10.83
C HIS A 1111 4.08 26.49 12.24
N TRP A 1112 3.90 27.28 13.30
CA TRP A 1112 4.28 26.94 14.67
C TRP A 1112 3.64 25.64 15.21
N ARG A 1113 2.50 25.24 14.64
CA ARG A 1113 1.79 24.00 14.98
C ARG A 1113 2.59 22.74 14.65
N ILE A 1114 3.45 22.80 13.63
CA ILE A 1114 4.19 21.64 13.10
C ILE A 1114 5.69 21.90 13.16
N MET A 1115 6.11 23.12 12.82
CA MET A 1115 7.50 23.55 12.79
C MET A 1115 7.96 24.02 14.16
N ARG A 1116 8.22 23.06 15.04
CA ARG A 1116 8.72 23.29 16.41
C ARG A 1116 9.84 22.31 16.78
N GLY A 1117 10.64 22.70 17.75
CA GLY A 1117 11.64 21.85 18.39
C GLY A 1117 11.92 22.35 19.81
N VAL A 1118 12.97 21.82 20.45
CA VAL A 1118 13.30 22.13 21.85
C VAL A 1118 14.79 22.34 22.06
N LEU A 1119 15.15 23.37 22.81
CA LEU A 1119 16.46 23.54 23.43
C LEU A 1119 16.41 22.97 24.85
N LEU A 1120 17.12 21.86 25.08
CA LEU A 1120 17.29 21.26 26.39
C LEU A 1120 18.48 21.91 27.10
N VAL A 1121 18.23 22.44 28.29
CA VAL A 1121 19.27 23.08 29.11
C VAL A 1121 19.49 22.26 30.37
N ALA A 1122 20.68 21.67 30.57
CA ALA A 1122 21.04 20.91 31.76
C ALA A 1122 22.56 20.65 31.84
N GLU A 1123 23.09 20.38 33.05
CA GLU A 1123 24.49 19.96 33.23
C GLU A 1123 24.77 18.59 32.59
N SER A 1124 23.82 17.66 32.71
CA SER A 1124 23.76 16.38 32.01
C SER A 1124 22.35 16.21 31.47
N VAL A 1125 22.20 16.33 30.15
CA VAL A 1125 20.88 16.25 29.48
C VAL A 1125 20.29 14.84 29.63
N ASP A 1126 21.09 13.80 29.49
CA ASP A 1126 20.60 12.41 29.56
C ASP A 1126 20.11 12.06 30.97
N GLU A 1127 20.80 12.53 32.02
CA GLU A 1127 20.31 12.39 33.39
C GLU A 1127 19.07 13.25 33.65
N PHE A 1128 19.02 14.47 33.10
CA PHE A 1128 17.87 15.35 33.23
C PHE A 1128 16.63 14.71 32.61
N LEU A 1129 16.75 14.12 31.42
CA LEU A 1129 15.66 13.40 30.74
C LEU A 1129 15.25 12.13 31.50
N ALA A 1130 16.19 11.40 32.09
CA ALA A 1130 15.89 10.23 32.93
C ALA A 1130 15.14 10.60 34.23
N LYS A 1131 15.48 11.74 34.85
CA LYS A 1131 14.87 12.23 36.09
C LYS A 1131 13.58 13.04 35.85
N ASN A 1132 13.44 13.62 34.66
CA ASN A 1132 12.31 14.45 34.24
C ASN A 1132 11.75 13.89 32.92
N PRO A 1133 11.21 12.65 32.93
CA PRO A 1133 10.51 12.13 31.77
C PRO A 1133 9.40 13.09 31.39
N GLU A 1134 9.14 13.22 30.10
CA GLU A 1134 8.13 14.15 29.57
C GLU A 1134 6.79 13.85 30.26
N THR A 1135 6.37 14.75 31.14
CA THR A 1135 5.12 14.59 31.89
C THR A 1135 3.99 15.02 30.96
N ALA A 1136 3.00 14.14 30.78
CA ALA A 1136 1.76 14.51 30.11
C ALA A 1136 1.23 15.84 30.72
N PRO A 1137 0.72 16.78 29.91
CA PRO A 1137 0.40 18.12 30.40
C PRO A 1137 -0.58 18.07 31.58
N LYS A 1138 -0.23 18.75 32.68
CA LYS A 1138 -1.09 18.89 33.86
C LYS A 1138 -2.24 19.84 33.55
N LEU A 1139 -3.47 19.33 33.62
CA LEU A 1139 -4.68 20.14 33.69
C LEU A 1139 -4.64 20.98 34.98
N THR A 1140 -4.77 22.31 34.86
CA THR A 1140 -4.90 23.21 36.01
C THR A 1140 -6.37 23.59 36.15
N GLU A 1141 -6.97 23.30 37.30
CA GLU A 1141 -8.32 23.76 37.67
C GLU A 1141 -8.28 25.24 38.04
N TRP A 1142 -9.07 26.06 37.34
CA TRP A 1142 -9.15 27.50 37.57
C TRP A 1142 -10.19 27.84 38.65
N LYS A 1143 -9.89 28.78 39.56
CA LYS A 1143 -10.87 29.32 40.51
C LYS A 1143 -11.36 30.68 40.05
N LEU A 1144 -12.57 31.05 40.47
CA LEU A 1144 -13.20 32.32 40.08
C LEU A 1144 -12.35 33.55 40.48
N ALA A 1145 -11.65 33.44 41.61
CA ALA A 1145 -10.76 34.48 42.10
C ALA A 1145 -9.61 34.78 41.13
N ASP A 1146 -9.15 33.76 40.38
CA ASP A 1146 -8.05 33.88 39.41
C ASP A 1146 -8.47 34.67 38.15
N LEU A 1147 -9.78 34.87 37.95
CA LEU A 1147 -10.36 35.56 36.80
C LEU A 1147 -10.94 36.95 37.16
N ALA A 1148 -10.80 37.37 38.42
CA ALA A 1148 -11.46 38.56 38.96
C ALA A 1148 -11.04 39.87 38.27
N ASP A 1149 -9.79 39.97 37.80
CA ASP A 1149 -9.29 41.18 37.14
C ASP A 1149 -9.66 41.25 35.66
N ASP A 1150 -9.79 40.10 34.98
CA ASP A 1150 -10.30 40.05 33.59
C ASP A 1150 -11.80 40.28 33.53
N LEU A 1151 -12.52 39.86 34.58
CA LEU A 1151 -13.95 40.11 34.75
C LEU A 1151 -14.29 41.61 34.88
N LYS A 1152 -13.38 42.43 35.45
CA LYS A 1152 -13.55 43.89 35.53
C LYS A 1152 -13.43 44.61 34.18
N ARG A 1153 -12.84 43.97 33.16
CA ARG A 1153 -12.62 44.55 31.82
C ARG A 1153 -13.83 44.41 30.89
N VAL A 1154 -14.87 43.68 31.30
CA VAL A 1154 -16.05 43.42 30.46
C VAL A 1154 -17.07 44.53 30.70
N GLY A 1155 -17.16 45.47 29.76
CA GLY A 1155 -18.03 46.66 29.84
C GLY A 1155 -19.55 46.38 29.93
N THR A 1156 -20.32 47.48 30.03
CA THR A 1156 -21.72 47.64 30.50
C THR A 1156 -22.83 46.88 29.76
N HIS A 1157 -22.54 45.93 28.87
CA HIS A 1157 -23.55 45.20 28.09
C HIS A 1157 -23.68 43.72 28.43
N ARG A 1158 -23.07 43.22 29.51
CA ARG A 1158 -23.26 41.82 29.95
C ARG A 1158 -23.48 41.71 31.46
N ASN A 1159 -24.45 40.87 31.84
CA ASN A 1159 -24.91 40.70 33.22
C ASN A 1159 -23.90 39.87 34.04
N PHE A 1160 -23.07 40.58 34.78
CA PHE A 1160 -22.01 40.04 35.63
C PHE A 1160 -22.50 38.97 36.61
N ALA A 1161 -23.67 39.16 37.22
CA ALA A 1161 -24.21 38.23 38.21
C ALA A 1161 -24.47 36.84 37.60
N ARG A 1162 -24.93 36.79 36.34
CA ARG A 1162 -25.16 35.51 35.62
C ARG A 1162 -23.85 34.81 35.25
N GLY A 1163 -22.82 35.58 34.89
CA GLY A 1163 -21.48 35.03 34.62
C GLY A 1163 -20.85 34.42 35.87
N GLN A 1164 -20.96 35.11 37.01
CA GLN A 1164 -20.47 34.62 38.30
C GLN A 1164 -21.21 33.34 38.73
N GLN A 1165 -22.53 33.31 38.63
CA GLN A 1165 -23.35 32.16 39.00
C GLN A 1165 -23.07 30.94 38.11
N THR A 1166 -22.81 31.15 36.81
CA THR A 1166 -22.46 30.07 35.87
C THR A 1166 -21.07 29.50 36.15
N PHE A 1167 -20.10 30.35 36.48
CA PHE A 1167 -18.76 29.89 36.83
C PHE A 1167 -18.76 29.12 38.16
N THR A 1168 -19.46 29.60 39.19
CA THR A 1168 -19.58 28.90 40.48
C THR A 1168 -20.42 27.61 40.41
N ALA A 1169 -21.24 27.43 39.37
CA ALA A 1169 -21.97 26.17 39.15
C ALA A 1169 -21.17 25.15 38.33
N LEU A 1170 -20.11 25.59 37.62
CA LEU A 1170 -19.27 24.76 36.74
C LEU A 1170 -17.88 24.46 37.31
N ALA A 1171 -17.38 25.29 38.22
CA ALA A 1171 -16.25 25.03 39.11
C ALA A 1171 -16.76 24.34 40.38
#